data_AF-A0A4R4XWT1-F1
#
_entry.id   AF-A0A4R4XWT1-F1
#
_cell.length_a   1.000
_cell.length_b   1.000
_cell.length_c   1.000
_cell.angle_alpha   90.00
_cell.angle_beta   90.00
_cell.angle_gamma   90.00
#
_symmetry.space_group_name_H-M   'P 1'
#
loop_
_entity.id
_entity.type
_entity.pdbx_description
1 polymer ?
#
loop_
_entity_poly.entity_id
_entity_poly.type
_entity_poly.pdbx_seq_one_letter_code
_entity_poly.pdbx_strand_id
1 'polypeptide(L)'
;MCMRRRQGPVFPGYLMILLVALLGLALQVSPQTTHVVQQWALPVIVLCMLLIPLVLAWEKGQERRNLARPVWKGDRSPYPGLDAFTEDDDAVFFGRDGEIQELMERLRGERRSIAVTGPSGVGKSSLLHAGLLPRMAQQRRWVIVPSMTPEDDPFRSLSYSLADARGADAADAERVAADLRRDGPDALGRSLDTLREGRRNRAVLVVVDQAEELLTLSGDDDRDAFLGMLKDAIDADSKLWVVFVFRAEFLTAFLSGGHAGLFRHPFTVTALDRAALRTVIREPAERVGITFEPPELVAQMADDTGDGTALPLLAYLLHELYLHVGRNSTITTEDYRRTGGVDGALTRRADRLMAELEAMEPAPPVLQTLLKFVKFTDGRPTRRRVPGGELDEQGRLVVDAFVRERLCTSGRDGEDAVFEVSHEALFSAWAPLRQTIALHAEVLRRIADLEQWAAEWDRYGRQEAYLLRGDRLAGARKWIAEADGLAAVEPLAAEFVEISHRSDGVAMRRLADSIARQALTAFQTDPEHSLLLALAAHEECAPTPLARRALSAGFAVSRMRGVLRGHDDRVWSAAWSPDGSLLATASSDRTVRVWDAASGAEVAVLRGHEGTVASAVWSPDGARLASASYDGTARIWDVASRTRVAVLRGHADMVWSVAWSPDGSRVASASRDGDIRIWDAADGTTVSTLSGHEGWVRDAAWSPDGTRLASASDDRTIRIWDAAAGDELAVWRGHEDTVRMVAWSPDGDRVASCSYDRTARVWDAAAGTSDTTLRGHADLVWSIAWSPDGDRLVTASHDRTIRLWSSRDCVELAVLRGHGENVRGVAFAPDGTRLASAADDRTVRFWDTDRAAEITVLRGHAAAVAAVGWSTGDRLASASYDGTARIWVDGGSLVLRGHTDEVWDVAWSPDGERVATASRDRTARIWRAADGAEEAVLDDHGDWVRAVAWSPGGDRLATASDDRTVRIHEWPGGAEPLVLRGHEDTVRAVAWSPDGERVAAASHDGTVRIWESRTGLQVMLLTVPQSAVRAMAWSPDGGHIAALSRDRDVQIWDVAQGVETALLTGHEGWVWSMAWSPDGRTLATASTDRTVRLWDPSAGRELCVAAVHADEVWDVAWSPDGTRIATASSDRTVRVWEAVTDGEALVARARSRVFRRLTQDERHTLMIPAPRTAPEGDRSLT
;
A
#
# COMPACT_ATOMS: atom_id res chain seq x y z
N MET A 1 25.52 -40.00 -21.81
CA MET A 1 24.79 -41.16 -22.35
C MET A 1 25.53 -41.63 -23.61
N CYS A 2 25.87 -42.93 -23.65
CA CYS A 2 26.88 -43.54 -24.52
C CYS A 2 26.82 -43.19 -26.01
N MET A 3 28.01 -42.87 -26.53
CA MET A 3 28.39 -42.79 -27.94
C MET A 3 27.87 -43.96 -28.76
N ARG A 4 27.10 -43.67 -29.83
CA ARG A 4 27.07 -44.49 -31.03
C ARG A 4 27.65 -43.68 -32.17
N ARG A 5 28.99 -43.71 -32.30
CA ARG A 5 29.68 -43.39 -33.56
C ARG A 5 29.22 -44.40 -34.61
N ARG A 6 28.24 -44.04 -35.45
CA ARG A 6 28.02 -44.74 -36.72
C ARG A 6 29.04 -44.21 -37.72
N GLN A 7 30.14 -44.95 -37.85
CA GLN A 7 31.15 -44.77 -38.88
C GLN A 7 30.55 -45.07 -40.26
N GLY A 8 30.85 -44.22 -41.24
CA GLY A 8 31.07 -44.66 -42.62
C GLY A 8 32.57 -44.55 -42.95
N PRO A 9 33.10 -45.22 -43.98
CA PRO A 9 32.49 -46.24 -44.83
C PRO A 9 32.91 -47.65 -44.37
N VAL A 10 31.94 -48.55 -44.28
CA VAL A 10 32.10 -49.86 -43.60
C VAL A 10 32.88 -50.90 -44.44
N PHE A 11 33.28 -50.56 -45.66
CA PHE A 11 33.81 -51.51 -46.63
C PHE A 11 35.25 -51.99 -46.32
N PRO A 12 36.24 -51.12 -46.02
CA PRO A 12 37.58 -51.56 -45.63
C PRO A 12 37.56 -52.26 -44.27
N GLY A 13 36.71 -51.78 -43.35
CA GLY A 13 36.51 -52.36 -42.03
C GLY A 13 35.96 -53.79 -42.10
N TYR A 14 34.95 -54.05 -42.93
CA TYR A 14 34.46 -55.42 -43.17
C TYR A 14 35.50 -56.30 -43.85
N LEU A 15 36.27 -55.78 -44.81
CA LEU A 15 37.35 -56.54 -45.45
C LEU A 15 38.45 -56.93 -44.45
N MET A 16 38.78 -56.03 -43.51
CA MET A 16 39.77 -56.26 -42.46
C MET A 16 39.27 -57.26 -41.42
N ILE A 17 38.01 -57.15 -41.00
CA ILE A 17 37.37 -58.12 -40.07
C ILE A 17 37.28 -59.49 -40.74
N LEU A 18 36.91 -59.55 -42.02
CA LEU A 18 36.85 -60.79 -42.80
C LEU A 18 38.24 -61.42 -42.95
N LEU A 19 39.28 -60.62 -43.22
CA LEU A 19 40.68 -61.06 -43.29
C LEU A 19 41.13 -61.69 -41.96
N VAL A 20 40.85 -61.03 -40.83
CA VAL A 20 41.22 -61.50 -39.49
C VAL A 20 40.43 -62.76 -39.10
N ALA A 21 39.14 -62.82 -39.41
CA ALA A 21 38.30 -63.99 -39.15
C ALA A 21 38.74 -65.21 -39.97
N LEU A 22 39.09 -65.02 -41.26
CA LEU A 22 39.58 -66.09 -42.14
C LEU A 22 41.00 -66.56 -41.75
N LEU A 23 41.88 -65.67 -41.31
CA LEU A 23 43.19 -66.06 -40.74
C LEU A 23 43.03 -66.88 -39.46
N GLY A 24 42.09 -66.48 -38.58
CA GLY A 24 41.78 -67.20 -37.35
C GLY A 24 41.22 -68.61 -37.62
N LEU A 25 40.32 -68.74 -38.60
CA LEU A 25 39.78 -70.04 -39.05
C LEU A 25 40.84 -70.93 -39.70
N ALA A 26 41.83 -70.36 -40.42
CA ALA A 26 42.92 -71.14 -41.01
C ALA A 26 43.92 -71.70 -39.97
N LEU A 27 44.01 -71.08 -38.78
CA LEU A 27 44.98 -71.43 -37.74
C LEU A 27 44.44 -72.38 -36.64
N GLN A 28 43.11 -72.60 -36.54
CA GLN A 28 42.48 -73.33 -35.42
C GLN A 28 41.82 -74.68 -35.74
N VAL A 29 42.00 -75.26 -36.92
CA VAL A 29 41.24 -76.48 -37.33
C VAL A 29 42.09 -77.76 -37.28
N SER A 30 41.53 -78.84 -36.71
CA SER A 30 42.18 -80.16 -36.54
C SER A 30 42.36 -80.93 -37.87
N PRO A 31 43.22 -81.97 -37.93
CA PRO A 31 43.70 -82.54 -39.20
C PRO A 31 42.67 -83.23 -40.10
N GLN A 32 41.43 -83.47 -39.66
CA GLN A 32 40.46 -84.29 -40.40
C GLN A 32 39.41 -83.49 -41.21
N THR A 33 39.43 -82.15 -41.18
CA THR A 33 38.56 -81.28 -42.01
C THR A 33 39.37 -80.34 -42.91
N THR A 34 40.46 -80.83 -43.49
CA THR A 34 41.57 -80.02 -44.02
C THR A 34 41.54 -79.72 -45.52
N HIS A 35 40.73 -80.37 -46.35
CA HIS A 35 40.84 -80.17 -47.81
C HIS A 35 39.92 -79.09 -48.40
N VAL A 36 38.73 -78.86 -47.83
CA VAL A 36 37.73 -77.93 -48.42
C VAL A 36 37.92 -76.49 -47.93
N VAL A 37 38.37 -76.30 -46.67
CA VAL A 37 38.52 -74.96 -46.08
C VAL A 37 39.78 -74.25 -46.59
N GLN A 38 40.87 -74.98 -46.86
CA GLN A 38 42.11 -74.37 -47.39
C GLN A 38 42.02 -73.92 -48.86
N GLN A 39 41.24 -74.61 -49.72
CA GLN A 39 41.11 -74.23 -51.14
C GLN A 39 40.37 -72.90 -51.35
N TRP A 40 39.43 -72.55 -50.47
CA TRP A 40 38.61 -71.34 -50.61
C TRP A 40 39.10 -70.17 -49.75
N ALA A 41 39.71 -70.41 -48.59
CA ALA A 41 40.13 -69.33 -47.70
C ALA A 41 41.39 -68.59 -48.22
N LEU A 42 42.37 -69.30 -48.78
CA LEU A 42 43.65 -68.71 -49.19
C LEU A 42 43.51 -67.68 -50.34
N PRO A 43 42.74 -67.95 -51.42
CA PRO A 43 42.54 -66.98 -52.51
C PRO A 43 41.81 -65.71 -52.03
N VAL A 44 40.85 -65.86 -51.12
CA VAL A 44 40.07 -64.73 -50.58
C VAL A 44 40.92 -63.85 -49.66
N ILE A 45 41.81 -64.43 -48.86
CA ILE A 45 42.78 -63.69 -48.03
C ILE A 45 43.72 -62.84 -48.91
N VAL A 46 44.26 -63.41 -49.99
CA VAL A 46 45.15 -62.70 -50.93
C VAL A 46 44.40 -61.56 -51.64
N LEU A 47 43.15 -61.80 -52.06
CA LEU A 47 42.29 -60.80 -52.68
C LEU A 47 42.00 -59.63 -51.72
N CYS A 48 41.73 -59.92 -50.45
CA CYS A 48 41.52 -58.89 -49.42
C CYS A 48 42.79 -58.06 -49.15
N MET A 49 43.97 -58.69 -49.10
CA MET A 49 45.24 -57.97 -48.89
C MET A 49 45.60 -57.01 -50.04
N LEU A 50 45.17 -57.28 -51.28
CA LEU A 50 45.40 -56.40 -52.42
C LEU A 50 44.36 -55.26 -52.52
N LEU A 51 43.10 -55.52 -52.15
CA LEU A 51 42.02 -54.53 -52.26
C LEU A 51 42.10 -53.42 -51.20
N ILE A 52 42.54 -53.72 -49.98
CA ILE A 52 42.60 -52.73 -48.88
C ILE A 52 43.50 -51.52 -49.23
N PRO A 53 44.78 -51.69 -49.64
CA PRO A 53 45.63 -50.55 -50.00
C PRO A 53 45.15 -49.80 -51.25
N LEU A 54 44.49 -50.48 -52.20
CA LEU A 54 43.93 -49.85 -53.39
C LEU A 54 42.73 -48.95 -53.06
N VAL A 55 41.85 -49.40 -52.16
CA VAL A 55 40.69 -48.62 -51.70
C VAL A 55 41.13 -47.42 -50.85
N LEU A 56 42.12 -47.60 -49.96
CA LEU A 56 42.68 -46.51 -49.16
C LEU A 56 43.42 -45.46 -50.02
N ALA A 57 44.12 -45.89 -51.07
CA ALA A 57 44.74 -44.96 -52.03
C ALA A 57 43.70 -44.21 -52.87
N TRP A 58 42.58 -44.86 -53.22
CA TRP A 58 41.46 -44.23 -53.92
C TRP A 58 40.73 -43.21 -53.06
N GLU A 59 40.52 -43.51 -51.77
CA GLU A 59 39.88 -42.61 -50.79
C GLU A 59 40.75 -41.37 -50.52
N LYS A 60 42.06 -41.56 -50.32
CA LYS A 60 43.04 -40.46 -50.17
C LYS A 60 43.22 -39.64 -51.45
N GLY A 61 42.98 -40.24 -52.63
CA GLY A 61 42.95 -39.56 -53.92
C GLY A 61 41.68 -38.73 -54.15
N GLN A 62 40.54 -39.14 -53.57
CA GLN A 62 39.28 -38.38 -53.58
C GLN A 62 39.35 -37.16 -52.65
N GLU A 63 39.92 -37.31 -51.44
CA GLU A 63 40.14 -36.19 -50.51
C GLU A 63 40.99 -35.06 -51.13
N ARG A 64 42.10 -35.41 -51.81
CA ARG A 64 42.97 -34.43 -52.47
C ARG A 64 42.32 -33.69 -53.64
N ARG A 65 41.37 -34.32 -54.34
CA ARG A 65 40.62 -33.69 -55.45
C ARG A 65 39.50 -32.77 -54.96
N ASN A 66 38.89 -33.07 -53.81
CA ASN A 66 37.77 -32.29 -53.27
C ASN A 66 38.21 -31.04 -52.46
N LEU A 67 39.51 -30.81 -52.28
CA LEU A 67 40.10 -29.67 -51.53
C LEU A 67 41.03 -28.78 -52.37
N ALA A 68 41.08 -28.96 -53.69
CA ALA A 68 41.96 -28.19 -54.56
C ALA A 68 41.49 -26.72 -54.64
N ARG A 69 42.26 -25.80 -54.04
CA ARG A 69 41.94 -24.36 -53.98
C ARG A 69 42.46 -23.63 -55.23
N PRO A 70 41.76 -22.59 -55.71
CA PRO A 70 42.25 -21.75 -56.79
C PRO A 70 43.49 -20.94 -56.39
N VAL A 71 44.21 -20.42 -57.40
CA VAL A 71 45.36 -19.52 -57.18
C VAL A 71 44.84 -18.11 -56.86
N TRP A 72 45.33 -17.50 -55.78
CA TRP A 72 44.96 -16.14 -55.39
C TRP A 72 45.50 -15.13 -56.42
N LYS A 73 44.62 -14.29 -56.96
CA LYS A 73 44.96 -13.36 -58.06
C LYS A 73 45.74 -12.13 -57.60
N GLY A 74 45.86 -11.91 -56.28
CA GLY A 74 46.69 -10.84 -55.71
C GLY A 74 46.31 -9.47 -56.25
N ASP A 75 45.08 -9.01 -56.05
CA ASP A 75 44.60 -7.66 -56.37
C ASP A 75 44.14 -6.88 -55.12
N ARG A 76 43.76 -7.59 -54.05
CA ARG A 76 43.41 -7.04 -52.72
C ARG A 76 44.18 -7.68 -51.57
N SER A 77 43.94 -7.20 -50.34
CA SER A 77 44.50 -7.79 -49.11
C SER A 77 44.02 -9.24 -48.94
N PRO A 78 44.88 -10.18 -48.50
CA PRO A 78 44.46 -11.55 -48.20
C PRO A 78 43.64 -11.64 -46.90
N TYR A 79 43.59 -10.56 -46.11
CA TYR A 79 42.77 -10.45 -44.90
C TYR A 79 41.67 -9.41 -45.11
N PRO A 80 40.38 -9.75 -44.90
CA PRO A 80 39.27 -8.84 -45.18
C PRO A 80 39.06 -7.76 -44.10
N GLY A 81 39.77 -7.81 -42.97
CA GLY A 81 39.59 -6.86 -41.88
C GLY A 81 38.34 -7.17 -41.06
N LEU A 82 37.49 -6.16 -40.83
CA LEU A 82 36.18 -6.34 -40.17
C LEU A 82 35.08 -6.82 -41.12
N ASP A 83 35.36 -6.90 -42.43
CA ASP A 83 34.42 -7.42 -43.42
C ASP A 83 34.38 -8.96 -43.38
N ALA A 84 33.25 -9.55 -43.77
CA ALA A 84 33.11 -11.01 -43.85
C ALA A 84 33.85 -11.58 -45.06
N PHE A 85 34.36 -12.82 -44.94
CA PHE A 85 34.95 -13.53 -46.08
C PHE A 85 33.85 -13.90 -47.09
N THR A 86 34.13 -13.66 -48.37
CA THR A 86 33.21 -13.91 -49.50
C THR A 86 33.61 -15.15 -50.29
N GLU A 87 32.78 -15.57 -51.26
CA GLU A 87 33.06 -16.74 -52.10
C GLU A 87 34.37 -16.62 -52.90
N ASP A 88 34.75 -15.39 -53.26
CA ASP A 88 35.99 -15.09 -53.98
C ASP A 88 37.25 -15.31 -53.12
N ASP A 89 37.11 -15.42 -51.80
CA ASP A 89 38.22 -15.56 -50.85
C ASP A 89 38.64 -17.01 -50.56
N ASP A 90 38.07 -18.01 -51.26
CA ASP A 90 38.39 -19.45 -51.07
C ASP A 90 39.91 -19.74 -51.15
N ALA A 91 40.63 -19.04 -52.03
CA ALA A 91 42.07 -19.22 -52.18
C ALA A 91 42.89 -18.83 -50.93
N VAL A 92 42.33 -17.97 -50.07
CA VAL A 92 42.97 -17.42 -48.86
C VAL A 92 42.27 -17.80 -47.55
N PHE A 93 41.22 -18.63 -47.59
CA PHE A 93 40.45 -19.03 -46.40
C PHE A 93 40.96 -20.33 -45.75
N PHE A 94 41.85 -20.25 -44.75
CA PHE A 94 42.50 -21.44 -44.13
C PHE A 94 41.99 -21.75 -42.70
N GLY A 95 42.40 -22.90 -42.15
CA GLY A 95 42.18 -23.24 -40.73
C GLY A 95 40.86 -23.92 -40.40
N ARG A 96 39.96 -24.13 -41.37
CA ARG A 96 38.63 -24.76 -41.18
C ARG A 96 38.34 -25.94 -42.11
N ASP A 97 39.37 -26.55 -42.69
CA ASP A 97 39.20 -27.60 -43.70
C ASP A 97 38.46 -28.84 -43.16
N GLY A 98 38.61 -29.16 -41.87
CA GLY A 98 37.92 -30.27 -41.23
C GLY A 98 36.40 -30.03 -41.13
N GLU A 99 36.00 -28.85 -40.67
CA GLU A 99 34.59 -28.46 -40.58
C GLU A 99 33.92 -28.38 -41.96
N ILE A 100 34.64 -27.89 -42.97
CA ILE A 100 34.16 -27.86 -44.37
C ILE A 100 33.91 -29.28 -44.88
N GLN A 101 34.82 -30.22 -44.64
CA GLN A 101 34.63 -31.62 -45.04
C GLN A 101 33.43 -32.25 -44.34
N GLU A 102 33.28 -32.05 -43.03
CA GLU A 102 32.15 -32.61 -42.28
C GLU A 102 30.81 -32.04 -42.79
N LEU A 103 30.73 -30.74 -43.09
CA LEU A 103 29.54 -30.13 -43.69
C LEU A 103 29.23 -30.71 -45.09
N MET A 104 30.24 -30.94 -45.93
CA MET A 104 30.07 -31.59 -47.23
C MET A 104 29.58 -33.04 -47.12
N GLU A 105 29.99 -33.77 -46.09
CA GLU A 105 29.49 -35.11 -45.79
C GLU A 105 28.05 -35.10 -45.32
N ARG A 106 27.67 -34.14 -44.45
CA ARG A 106 26.28 -33.96 -44.02
C ARG A 106 25.35 -33.61 -45.18
N LEU A 107 25.83 -32.82 -46.15
CA LEU A 107 25.15 -32.53 -47.43
C LEU A 107 25.06 -33.73 -48.40
N ARG A 108 25.54 -34.92 -48.00
CA ARG A 108 25.33 -36.19 -48.73
C ARG A 108 24.42 -37.17 -47.97
N GLY A 109 24.00 -36.82 -46.75
CA GLY A 109 23.15 -37.66 -45.90
C GLY A 109 21.68 -37.64 -46.28
N GLU A 110 20.83 -38.27 -45.45
CA GLU A 110 19.38 -38.30 -45.65
C GLU A 110 18.66 -37.03 -45.13
N ARG A 111 19.35 -36.20 -44.34
CA ARG A 111 18.75 -35.05 -43.64
C ARG A 111 19.01 -33.77 -44.41
N ARG A 112 17.96 -33.22 -45.01
CA ARG A 112 18.02 -32.13 -45.98
C ARG A 112 18.00 -30.71 -45.37
N SER A 113 17.87 -30.59 -44.05
CA SER A 113 18.03 -29.33 -43.32
C SER A 113 19.23 -29.40 -42.37
N ILE A 114 20.07 -28.36 -42.36
CA ILE A 114 21.24 -28.28 -41.47
C ILE A 114 21.22 -26.91 -40.77
N ALA A 115 21.29 -26.93 -39.44
CA ALA A 115 21.45 -25.72 -38.63
C ALA A 115 22.93 -25.56 -38.27
N VAL A 116 23.61 -24.53 -38.78
CA VAL A 116 24.98 -24.16 -38.44
C VAL A 116 24.94 -23.14 -37.32
N THR A 117 25.41 -23.54 -36.12
CA THR A 117 25.33 -22.71 -34.91
C THR A 117 26.70 -22.45 -34.32
N GLY A 118 26.85 -21.37 -33.56
CA GLY A 118 28.11 -21.05 -32.87
C GLY A 118 28.11 -19.62 -32.34
N PRO A 119 29.05 -19.28 -31.43
CA PRO A 119 29.17 -17.93 -30.87
C PRO A 119 29.32 -16.84 -31.94
N SER A 120 29.01 -15.59 -31.60
CA SER A 120 29.27 -14.46 -32.49
C SER A 120 30.78 -14.31 -32.78
N GLY A 121 31.14 -13.87 -33.99
CA GLY A 121 32.54 -13.64 -34.38
C GLY A 121 33.39 -14.88 -34.71
N VAL A 122 32.86 -16.11 -34.56
CA VAL A 122 33.62 -17.36 -34.78
C VAL A 122 33.87 -17.74 -36.25
N GLY A 123 33.29 -16.96 -37.18
CA GLY A 123 33.43 -17.15 -38.64
C GLY A 123 32.42 -18.11 -39.26
N LYS A 124 31.17 -18.18 -38.77
CA LYS A 124 30.12 -19.07 -39.30
C LYS A 124 29.76 -18.78 -40.76
N SER A 125 29.44 -17.53 -41.07
CA SER A 125 29.15 -17.09 -42.44
C SER A 125 30.37 -17.24 -43.34
N SER A 126 31.56 -16.87 -42.85
CA SER A 126 32.84 -17.07 -43.56
C SER A 126 33.11 -18.54 -43.91
N LEU A 127 32.79 -19.49 -43.02
CA LEU A 127 32.92 -20.93 -43.26
C LEU A 127 32.05 -21.39 -44.44
N LEU A 128 30.86 -20.81 -44.58
CA LEU A 128 29.93 -21.13 -45.65
C LEU A 128 30.34 -20.47 -46.96
N HIS A 129 30.52 -19.15 -46.95
CA HIS A 129 30.81 -18.36 -48.14
C HIS A 129 32.19 -18.65 -48.73
N ALA A 130 33.26 -18.56 -47.97
CA ALA A 130 34.60 -18.81 -48.51
C ALA A 130 34.99 -20.29 -48.51
N GLY A 131 34.29 -21.13 -47.73
CA GLY A 131 34.61 -22.55 -47.57
C GLY A 131 33.69 -23.49 -48.34
N LEU A 132 32.44 -23.61 -47.91
CA LEU A 132 31.51 -24.64 -48.37
C LEU A 132 30.95 -24.38 -49.78
N LEU A 133 30.42 -23.18 -50.02
CA LEU A 133 29.72 -22.83 -51.26
C LEU A 133 30.61 -22.95 -52.51
N PRO A 134 31.86 -22.45 -52.53
CA PRO A 134 32.75 -22.57 -53.68
C PRO A 134 33.05 -24.04 -54.04
N ARG A 135 33.20 -24.91 -53.03
CA ARG A 135 33.43 -26.36 -53.22
C ARG A 135 32.18 -27.09 -53.73
N MET A 136 31.00 -26.66 -53.31
CA MET A 136 29.73 -27.17 -53.85
C MET A 136 29.51 -26.70 -55.29
N ALA A 137 29.87 -25.46 -55.63
CA ALA A 137 29.72 -24.89 -56.97
C ALA A 137 30.56 -25.64 -58.01
N GLN A 138 31.76 -26.12 -57.63
CA GLN A 138 32.62 -26.92 -58.49
C GLN A 138 32.03 -28.31 -58.84
N GLN A 139 31.10 -28.83 -58.03
CA GLN A 139 30.44 -30.11 -58.28
C GLN A 139 29.21 -29.90 -59.18
N ARG A 140 29.26 -30.42 -60.42
CA ARG A 140 28.18 -30.29 -61.45
C ARG A 140 26.78 -30.80 -61.06
N ARG A 141 26.63 -31.41 -59.88
CA ARG A 141 25.38 -31.95 -59.33
C ARG A 141 24.56 -30.92 -58.53
N TRP A 142 25.17 -29.80 -58.13
CA TRP A 142 24.51 -28.78 -57.31
C TRP A 142 24.12 -27.55 -58.13
N VAL A 143 23.02 -26.92 -57.72
CA VAL A 143 22.62 -25.56 -58.07
C VAL A 143 22.59 -24.79 -56.76
N ILE A 144 23.38 -23.72 -56.64
CA ILE A 144 23.49 -22.93 -55.42
C ILE A 144 22.68 -21.67 -55.62
N VAL A 145 21.73 -21.43 -54.73
CA VAL A 145 21.03 -20.15 -54.65
C VAL A 145 21.91 -19.21 -53.81
N PRO A 146 22.12 -17.95 -54.23
CA PRO A 146 22.72 -16.93 -53.37
C PRO A 146 22.11 -16.94 -51.98
N SER A 147 22.93 -16.74 -50.94
CA SER A 147 22.43 -16.71 -49.57
C SER A 147 21.46 -15.56 -49.37
N MET A 148 20.42 -15.79 -48.60
CA MET A 148 19.53 -14.72 -48.13
C MET A 148 19.77 -14.41 -46.66
N THR A 149 19.56 -13.14 -46.29
CA THR A 149 19.34 -12.71 -44.91
C THR A 149 17.84 -12.40 -44.76
N PRO A 150 17.14 -12.93 -43.73
CA PRO A 150 15.69 -12.78 -43.59
C PRO A 150 15.17 -11.35 -43.52
N GLU A 151 15.86 -10.45 -42.81
CA GLU A 151 15.40 -9.08 -42.54
C GLU A 151 13.96 -9.05 -41.95
N ASP A 152 13.19 -8.00 -42.23
CA ASP A 152 11.79 -7.87 -41.80
C ASP A 152 10.82 -8.71 -42.66
N ASP A 153 11.17 -8.98 -43.92
CA ASP A 153 10.38 -9.78 -44.88
C ASP A 153 11.16 -10.98 -45.48
N PRO A 154 11.06 -12.18 -44.87
CA PRO A 154 11.83 -13.34 -45.32
C PRO A 154 11.41 -13.87 -46.69
N PHE A 155 10.16 -13.64 -47.12
CA PHE A 155 9.67 -14.10 -48.42
C PHE A 155 10.26 -13.27 -49.56
N ARG A 156 10.39 -11.96 -49.34
CA ARG A 156 11.04 -11.04 -50.27
C ARG A 156 12.52 -11.36 -50.39
N SER A 157 13.23 -11.52 -49.27
CA SER A 157 14.67 -11.85 -49.30
C SER A 157 14.97 -13.17 -50.02
N LEU A 158 14.12 -14.19 -49.86
CA LEU A 158 14.24 -15.43 -50.61
C LEU A 158 13.96 -15.24 -52.11
N SER A 159 12.94 -14.44 -52.47
CA SER A 159 12.57 -14.24 -53.87
C SER A 159 13.64 -13.50 -54.66
N TYR A 160 14.30 -12.51 -54.06
CA TYR A 160 15.44 -11.80 -54.64
C TYR A 160 16.61 -12.75 -54.87
N SER A 161 16.91 -13.61 -53.90
CA SER A 161 17.98 -14.61 -54.04
C SER A 161 17.66 -15.64 -55.15
N LEU A 162 16.40 -16.05 -55.28
CA LEU A 162 15.96 -16.94 -56.36
C LEU A 162 15.96 -16.27 -57.74
N ALA A 163 15.65 -14.98 -57.81
CA ALA A 163 15.69 -14.20 -59.05
C ALA A 163 17.13 -13.98 -59.52
N ASP A 164 18.04 -13.65 -58.60
CA ASP A 164 19.47 -13.49 -58.87
C ASP A 164 20.10 -14.78 -59.41
N ALA A 165 19.77 -15.92 -58.79
CA ALA A 165 20.20 -17.24 -59.28
C ALA A 165 19.74 -17.56 -60.73
N ARG A 166 18.70 -16.89 -61.23
CA ARG A 166 18.19 -17.04 -62.61
C ARG A 166 18.68 -15.93 -63.56
N GLY A 167 19.30 -14.88 -63.04
CA GLY A 167 19.57 -13.65 -63.79
C GLY A 167 18.30 -12.88 -64.19
N ALA A 168 17.25 -12.95 -63.37
CA ALA A 168 15.98 -12.22 -63.57
C ALA A 168 16.01 -10.83 -62.90
N ASP A 169 15.11 -9.92 -63.30
CA ASP A 169 15.08 -8.56 -62.78
C ASP A 169 14.34 -8.41 -61.44
N ALA A 170 14.45 -7.24 -60.82
CA ALA A 170 13.84 -6.95 -59.51
C ALA A 170 12.30 -6.98 -59.53
N ALA A 171 11.66 -6.74 -60.68
CA ALA A 171 10.20 -6.77 -60.80
C ALA A 171 9.66 -8.21 -60.80
N ASP A 172 10.45 -9.16 -61.33
CA ASP A 172 10.17 -10.58 -61.20
C ASP A 172 10.35 -11.07 -59.75
N ALA A 173 11.34 -10.57 -59.01
CA ALA A 173 11.55 -10.92 -57.60
C ALA A 173 10.35 -10.56 -56.71
N GLU A 174 9.77 -9.36 -56.87
CA GLU A 174 8.59 -8.93 -56.11
C GLU A 174 7.35 -9.78 -56.41
N ARG A 175 7.15 -10.16 -57.69
CA ARG A 175 6.06 -11.05 -58.09
C ARG A 175 6.22 -12.44 -57.46
N VAL A 176 7.44 -12.97 -57.46
CA VAL A 176 7.77 -14.24 -56.83
C VAL A 176 7.58 -14.17 -55.31
N ALA A 177 7.90 -13.05 -54.64
CA ALA A 177 7.64 -12.87 -53.20
C ALA A 177 6.14 -13.00 -52.87
N ALA A 178 5.28 -12.33 -53.66
CA ALA A 178 3.84 -12.39 -53.49
C ALA A 178 3.29 -13.82 -53.74
N ASP A 179 3.80 -14.51 -54.76
CA ASP A 179 3.42 -15.89 -55.05
C ASP A 179 3.89 -16.87 -53.96
N LEU A 180 5.07 -16.66 -53.36
CA LEU A 180 5.56 -17.47 -52.24
C LEU A 180 4.68 -17.30 -50.99
N ARG A 181 4.21 -16.09 -50.69
CA ARG A 181 3.27 -15.85 -49.57
C ARG A 181 1.90 -16.49 -49.80
N ARG A 182 1.39 -16.42 -51.02
CA ARG A 182 0.03 -16.90 -51.35
C ARG A 182 -0.02 -18.41 -51.56
N ASP A 183 0.92 -18.96 -52.33
CA ASP A 183 0.90 -20.35 -52.79
C ASP A 183 1.95 -21.23 -52.08
N GLY A 184 2.78 -20.66 -51.20
CA GLY A 184 3.69 -21.38 -50.30
C GLY A 184 4.64 -22.36 -51.01
N PRO A 185 4.64 -23.65 -50.63
CA PRO A 185 5.62 -24.63 -51.13
C PRO A 185 5.48 -24.90 -52.63
N ASP A 186 4.28 -24.74 -53.21
CA ASP A 186 4.06 -24.97 -54.64
C ASP A 186 4.70 -23.88 -55.50
N ALA A 187 4.64 -22.61 -55.05
CA ALA A 187 5.36 -21.51 -55.71
C ALA A 187 6.88 -21.69 -55.61
N LEU A 188 7.38 -22.12 -54.44
CA LEU A 188 8.80 -22.42 -54.26
C LEU A 188 9.23 -23.58 -55.16
N GLY A 189 8.44 -24.64 -55.27
CA GLY A 189 8.69 -25.78 -56.15
C GLY A 189 8.81 -25.39 -57.62
N ARG A 190 7.88 -24.58 -58.14
CA ARG A 190 7.94 -24.04 -59.53
C ARG A 190 9.22 -23.24 -59.76
N SER A 191 9.60 -22.45 -58.76
CA SER A 191 10.82 -21.65 -58.76
C SER A 191 12.08 -22.52 -58.83
N LEU A 192 12.16 -23.56 -57.99
CA LEU A 192 13.30 -24.48 -57.95
C LEU A 192 13.41 -25.33 -59.23
N ASP A 193 12.29 -25.75 -59.80
CA ASP A 193 12.26 -26.49 -61.07
C ASP A 193 12.78 -25.65 -62.25
N THR A 194 12.50 -24.35 -62.24
CA THR A 194 13.03 -23.41 -63.23
C THR A 194 14.57 -23.32 -63.13
N LEU A 195 15.11 -23.25 -61.92
CA LEU A 195 16.56 -23.24 -61.67
C LEU A 195 17.29 -24.53 -62.11
N ARG A 196 16.57 -25.65 -62.26
CA ARG A 196 17.15 -26.93 -62.68
C ARG A 196 17.33 -27.05 -64.20
N GLU A 197 16.85 -26.09 -65.00
CA GLU A 197 16.94 -26.09 -66.48
C GLU A 197 16.53 -27.44 -67.12
N GLY A 198 15.49 -28.09 -66.59
CA GLY A 198 15.01 -29.40 -67.07
C GLY A 198 15.87 -30.62 -66.65
N ARG A 199 16.97 -30.43 -65.92
CA ARG A 199 17.80 -31.52 -65.36
C ARG A 199 17.36 -31.84 -63.92
N ARG A 200 16.21 -32.50 -63.79
CA ARG A 200 15.57 -32.87 -62.50
C ARG A 200 16.43 -33.63 -61.48
N ASN A 201 17.61 -34.12 -61.87
CA ASN A 201 18.49 -34.87 -60.97
C ASN A 201 19.53 -33.99 -60.22
N ARG A 202 19.52 -32.67 -60.42
CA ARG A 202 20.39 -31.72 -59.70
C ARG A 202 19.80 -31.32 -58.34
N ALA A 203 20.64 -31.29 -57.31
CA ALA A 203 20.27 -30.84 -55.97
C ALA A 203 20.38 -29.32 -55.87
N VAL A 204 19.42 -28.67 -55.21
CA VAL A 204 19.40 -27.21 -54.99
C VAL A 204 19.73 -26.93 -53.54
N LEU A 205 20.65 -25.99 -53.28
CA LEU A 205 21.04 -25.55 -51.95
C LEU A 205 20.56 -24.11 -51.71
N VAL A 206 19.75 -23.92 -50.68
CA VAL A 206 19.32 -22.61 -50.18
C VAL A 206 20.03 -22.34 -48.85
N VAL A 207 20.64 -21.17 -48.71
CA VAL A 207 21.30 -20.75 -47.47
C VAL A 207 20.54 -19.56 -46.89
N VAL A 208 20.10 -19.70 -45.64
CA VAL A 208 19.52 -18.63 -44.83
C VAL A 208 20.59 -18.23 -43.82
N ASP A 209 21.35 -17.18 -44.14
CA ASP A 209 22.33 -16.61 -43.22
C ASP A 209 21.62 -15.68 -42.21
N GLN A 210 22.22 -15.49 -41.03
CA GLN A 210 21.63 -14.72 -39.93
C GLN A 210 20.17 -15.09 -39.63
N ALA A 211 19.86 -16.38 -39.61
CA ALA A 211 18.50 -16.88 -39.45
C ALA A 211 17.86 -16.45 -38.13
N GLU A 212 18.64 -16.03 -37.12
CA GLU A 212 18.08 -15.41 -35.90
C GLU A 212 17.18 -14.20 -36.17
N GLU A 213 17.32 -13.51 -37.30
CA GLU A 213 16.45 -12.39 -37.67
C GLU A 213 14.99 -12.80 -37.86
N LEU A 214 14.73 -14.07 -38.20
CA LEU A 214 13.38 -14.63 -38.21
C LEU A 214 12.71 -14.58 -36.83
N LEU A 215 13.49 -14.56 -35.75
CA LEU A 215 12.97 -14.45 -34.37
C LEU A 215 12.97 -13.01 -33.86
N THR A 216 13.87 -12.16 -34.35
CA THR A 216 14.10 -10.83 -33.77
C THR A 216 13.53 -9.68 -34.60
N LEU A 217 13.36 -9.85 -35.92
CA LEU A 217 12.93 -8.79 -36.85
C LEU A 217 11.64 -9.17 -37.60
N SER A 218 11.46 -10.43 -37.98
CA SER A 218 10.24 -10.87 -38.67
C SER A 218 9.07 -11.08 -37.70
N GLY A 219 7.84 -10.76 -38.12
CA GLY A 219 6.62 -11.04 -37.33
C GLY A 219 6.38 -12.54 -37.13
N ASP A 220 5.77 -12.92 -36.00
CA ASP A 220 5.55 -14.33 -35.62
C ASP A 220 4.80 -15.15 -36.70
N ASP A 221 3.77 -14.56 -37.30
CA ASP A 221 2.97 -15.20 -38.36
C ASP A 221 3.77 -15.41 -39.66
N ASP A 222 4.55 -14.40 -40.08
CA ASP A 222 5.38 -14.47 -41.27
C ASP A 222 6.56 -15.45 -41.09
N ARG A 223 7.18 -15.48 -39.90
CA ARG A 223 8.18 -16.48 -39.54
C ARG A 223 7.63 -17.89 -39.66
N ASP A 224 6.50 -18.15 -39.03
CA ASP A 224 5.94 -19.50 -38.96
C ASP A 224 5.44 -19.95 -40.34
N ALA A 225 4.86 -19.04 -41.14
CA ALA A 225 4.52 -19.32 -42.53
C ALA A 225 5.75 -19.62 -43.39
N PHE A 226 6.84 -18.85 -43.25
CA PHE A 226 8.07 -19.03 -44.01
C PHE A 226 8.79 -20.35 -43.66
N LEU A 227 8.93 -20.66 -42.36
CA LEU A 227 9.52 -21.91 -41.91
C LEU A 227 8.64 -23.12 -42.29
N GLY A 228 7.32 -22.97 -42.22
CA GLY A 228 6.36 -23.98 -42.70
C GLY A 228 6.53 -24.27 -44.18
N MET A 229 6.59 -23.23 -45.01
CA MET A 229 6.84 -23.34 -46.45
C MET A 229 8.14 -24.09 -46.75
N LEU A 230 9.26 -23.72 -46.11
CA LEU A 230 10.55 -24.38 -46.34
C LEU A 230 10.52 -25.84 -45.89
N LYS A 231 9.90 -26.13 -44.74
CA LYS A 231 9.76 -27.51 -44.25
C LYS A 231 8.96 -28.37 -45.24
N ASP A 232 7.83 -27.88 -45.71
CA ASP A 232 6.96 -28.61 -46.61
C ASP A 232 7.58 -28.77 -48.00
N ALA A 233 8.33 -27.77 -48.47
CA ALA A 233 9.12 -27.88 -49.70
C ALA A 233 10.26 -28.91 -49.58
N ILE A 234 10.95 -28.98 -48.44
CA ILE A 234 11.97 -30.01 -48.19
C ILE A 234 11.34 -31.40 -48.15
N ASP A 235 10.15 -31.55 -47.59
CA ASP A 235 9.44 -32.83 -47.54
C ASP A 235 8.96 -33.27 -48.92
N ALA A 236 8.48 -32.34 -49.75
CA ALA A 236 8.02 -32.59 -51.11
C ALA A 236 9.16 -32.85 -52.10
N ASP A 237 10.32 -32.21 -51.94
CA ASP A 237 11.45 -32.29 -52.87
C ASP A 237 12.69 -32.96 -52.26
N SER A 238 12.93 -34.21 -52.66
CA SER A 238 14.08 -35.00 -52.21
C SER A 238 15.46 -34.45 -52.60
N LYS A 239 15.51 -33.41 -53.45
CA LYS A 239 16.72 -32.78 -53.97
C LYS A 239 16.88 -31.33 -53.49
N LEU A 240 16.00 -30.82 -52.62
CA LEU A 240 16.16 -29.52 -51.97
C LEU A 240 16.92 -29.65 -50.64
N TRP A 241 17.91 -28.78 -50.43
CA TRP A 241 18.69 -28.68 -49.21
C TRP A 241 18.63 -27.25 -48.67
N VAL A 242 18.45 -27.12 -47.36
CA VAL A 242 18.42 -25.81 -46.68
C VAL A 242 19.42 -25.76 -45.54
N VAL A 243 20.27 -24.75 -45.53
CA VAL A 243 21.23 -24.49 -44.45
C VAL A 243 20.84 -23.20 -43.75
N PHE A 244 20.59 -23.28 -42.44
CA PHE A 244 20.32 -22.14 -41.58
C PHE A 244 21.57 -21.80 -40.78
N VAL A 245 21.98 -20.54 -40.76
CA VAL A 245 23.14 -20.07 -40.00
C VAL A 245 22.67 -19.10 -38.95
N PHE A 246 22.96 -19.37 -37.68
CA PHE A 246 22.56 -18.47 -36.61
C PHE A 246 23.41 -18.61 -35.35
N ARG A 247 23.29 -17.65 -34.43
CA ARG A 247 24.03 -17.69 -33.15
C ARG A 247 23.51 -18.78 -32.21
N ALA A 248 24.42 -19.40 -31.45
CA ALA A 248 24.12 -20.60 -30.65
C ALA A 248 23.03 -20.37 -29.59
N GLU A 249 22.91 -19.15 -29.06
CA GLU A 249 21.89 -18.79 -28.06
C GLU A 249 20.45 -18.89 -28.58
N PHE A 250 20.21 -18.69 -29.89
CA PHE A 250 18.87 -18.78 -30.49
C PHE A 250 18.44 -20.22 -30.80
N LEU A 251 19.33 -21.20 -30.66
CA LEU A 251 19.02 -22.60 -30.93
C LEU A 251 17.87 -23.12 -30.07
N THR A 252 17.81 -22.74 -28.79
CA THR A 252 16.74 -23.18 -27.90
C THR A 252 15.39 -22.61 -28.34
N ALA A 253 15.35 -21.36 -28.80
CA ALA A 253 14.13 -20.73 -29.30
C ALA A 253 13.62 -21.45 -30.56
N PHE A 254 14.49 -21.71 -31.54
CA PHE A 254 14.14 -22.48 -32.74
C PHE A 254 13.73 -23.93 -32.45
N LEU A 255 14.33 -24.57 -31.43
CA LEU A 255 13.94 -25.93 -31.01
C LEU A 255 12.64 -25.96 -30.19
N SER A 256 12.20 -24.83 -29.65
CA SER A 256 10.96 -24.72 -28.88
C SER A 256 9.74 -24.37 -29.75
N GLY A 257 9.95 -23.82 -30.95
CA GLY A 257 8.89 -23.47 -31.90
C GLY A 257 8.29 -24.65 -32.66
N GLY A 258 7.16 -24.42 -33.35
CA GLY A 258 6.40 -25.44 -34.10
C GLY A 258 7.18 -26.13 -35.23
N HIS A 259 8.28 -25.53 -35.69
CA HIS A 259 9.13 -26.02 -36.78
C HIS A 259 10.46 -26.61 -36.30
N ALA A 260 10.56 -27.00 -35.03
CA ALA A 260 11.78 -27.55 -34.41
C ALA A 260 12.47 -28.66 -35.22
N GLY A 261 11.69 -29.44 -35.99
CA GLY A 261 12.18 -30.50 -36.86
C GLY A 261 13.29 -30.07 -37.82
N LEU A 262 13.29 -28.81 -38.28
CA LEU A 262 14.32 -28.26 -39.16
C LEU A 262 15.69 -28.12 -38.49
N PHE A 263 15.73 -28.00 -37.15
CA PHE A 263 16.90 -27.60 -36.36
C PHE A 263 17.45 -28.69 -35.43
N ARG A 264 16.85 -29.89 -35.39
CA ARG A 264 17.13 -30.96 -34.39
C ARG A 264 18.57 -31.51 -34.34
N HIS A 265 19.44 -31.14 -35.27
CA HIS A 265 20.81 -31.66 -35.36
C HIS A 265 21.81 -30.57 -35.78
N PRO A 266 22.09 -29.59 -34.91
CA PRO A 266 22.96 -28.50 -35.24
C PRO A 266 24.40 -28.96 -35.50
N PHE A 267 25.06 -28.29 -36.43
CA PHE A 267 26.51 -28.31 -36.62
C PHE A 267 27.08 -27.12 -35.86
N THR A 268 27.80 -27.38 -34.77
CA THR A 268 28.34 -26.32 -33.93
C THR A 268 29.75 -25.94 -34.37
N VAL A 269 29.93 -24.70 -34.84
CA VAL A 269 31.22 -24.10 -35.14
C VAL A 269 31.84 -23.63 -33.83
N THR A 270 32.91 -24.30 -33.39
CA THR A 270 33.66 -23.94 -32.18
C THR A 270 34.73 -22.90 -32.51
N ALA A 271 35.28 -22.25 -31.48
CA ALA A 271 36.42 -21.37 -31.67
C ALA A 271 37.63 -22.10 -32.25
N LEU A 272 38.46 -21.36 -33.00
CA LEU A 272 39.70 -21.89 -33.57
C LEU A 272 40.71 -22.18 -32.45
N ASP A 273 41.33 -23.35 -32.50
CA ASP A 273 42.45 -23.64 -31.61
C ASP A 273 43.73 -22.89 -32.05
N ARG A 274 44.75 -22.90 -31.19
CA ARG A 274 46.00 -22.16 -31.44
C ARG A 274 46.73 -22.64 -32.70
N ALA A 275 46.62 -23.92 -33.06
CA ALA A 275 47.27 -24.45 -34.26
C ALA A 275 46.55 -23.96 -35.53
N ALA A 276 45.23 -23.92 -35.49
CA ALA A 276 44.39 -23.41 -36.56
C ALA A 276 44.55 -21.88 -36.70
N LEU A 277 44.63 -21.12 -35.60
CA LEU A 277 44.92 -19.67 -35.61
C LEU A 277 46.25 -19.35 -36.30
N ARG A 278 47.33 -20.09 -35.98
CA ARG A 278 48.62 -19.93 -36.66
C ARG A 278 48.52 -20.20 -38.16
N THR A 279 47.67 -21.15 -38.55
CA THR A 279 47.40 -21.46 -39.96
C THR A 279 46.65 -20.33 -40.65
N VAL A 280 45.65 -19.73 -39.99
CA VAL A 280 44.89 -18.57 -40.48
C VAL A 280 45.79 -17.33 -40.66
N ILE A 281 46.79 -17.14 -39.81
CA ILE A 281 47.72 -15.99 -39.90
C ILE A 281 48.84 -16.23 -40.94
N ARG A 282 49.31 -17.46 -41.09
CA ARG A 282 50.49 -17.74 -41.92
C ARG A 282 50.15 -18.01 -43.38
N GLU A 283 49.22 -18.91 -43.64
CA GLU A 283 48.97 -19.42 -45.00
C GLU A 283 48.47 -18.33 -45.98
N PRO A 284 47.55 -17.41 -45.61
CA PRO A 284 47.16 -16.32 -46.50
C PRO A 284 48.30 -15.33 -46.77
N ALA A 285 49.15 -15.07 -45.79
CA ALA A 285 50.32 -14.21 -45.93
C ALA A 285 51.35 -14.80 -46.91
N GLU A 286 51.61 -16.11 -46.83
CA GLU A 286 52.51 -16.81 -47.76
C GLU A 286 52.02 -16.74 -49.21
N ARG A 287 50.70 -16.74 -49.45
CA ARG A 287 50.11 -16.60 -50.80
C ARG A 287 50.42 -15.26 -51.48
N VAL A 288 50.76 -14.23 -50.71
CA VAL A 288 51.14 -12.90 -51.20
C VAL A 288 52.62 -12.55 -50.91
N GLY A 289 53.42 -13.56 -50.54
CA GLY A 289 54.85 -13.45 -50.31
C GLY A 289 55.24 -12.75 -49.00
N ILE A 290 54.35 -12.64 -48.02
CA ILE A 290 54.64 -12.00 -46.73
C ILE A 290 55.22 -13.03 -45.75
N THR A 291 56.31 -12.65 -45.08
CA THR A 291 56.94 -13.43 -44.01
C THR A 291 56.89 -12.68 -42.67
N PHE A 292 56.96 -13.42 -41.56
CA PHE A 292 56.93 -12.83 -40.21
C PHE A 292 58.27 -13.01 -39.52
N GLU A 293 58.85 -11.93 -38.97
CA GLU A 293 60.14 -11.97 -38.27
C GLU A 293 60.03 -11.37 -36.84
N PRO A 294 60.48 -12.09 -35.80
CA PRO A 294 60.98 -13.47 -35.82
C PRO A 294 59.83 -14.49 -36.02
N PRO A 295 60.12 -15.76 -36.37
CA PRO A 295 59.09 -16.76 -36.70
C PRO A 295 58.06 -16.99 -35.59
N GLU A 296 58.42 -16.70 -34.34
CA GLU A 296 57.55 -16.80 -33.16
C GLU A 296 56.46 -15.71 -33.12
N LEU A 297 56.54 -14.65 -33.94
CA LEU A 297 55.55 -13.57 -33.98
C LEU A 297 54.14 -14.07 -34.32
N VAL A 298 54.02 -15.05 -35.22
CA VAL A 298 52.73 -15.69 -35.55
C VAL A 298 52.18 -16.47 -34.35
N ALA A 299 53.06 -17.10 -33.57
CA ALA A 299 52.65 -17.77 -32.34
C ALA A 299 52.20 -16.77 -31.28
N GLN A 300 52.90 -15.63 -31.16
CA GLN A 300 52.52 -14.53 -30.27
C GLN A 300 51.16 -13.93 -30.64
N MET A 301 50.92 -13.61 -31.91
CA MET A 301 49.61 -13.11 -32.39
C MET A 301 48.47 -14.10 -32.11
N ALA A 302 48.73 -15.40 -32.28
CA ALA A 302 47.76 -16.45 -31.99
C ALA A 302 47.49 -16.60 -30.47
N ASP A 303 48.52 -16.46 -29.63
CA ASP A 303 48.38 -16.50 -28.17
C ASP A 303 47.65 -15.25 -27.65
N ASP A 304 47.92 -14.07 -28.20
CA ASP A 304 47.27 -12.79 -27.84
C ASP A 304 45.79 -12.75 -28.24
N THR A 305 45.36 -13.55 -29.23
CA THR A 305 43.94 -13.66 -29.64
C THR A 305 43.12 -14.56 -28.68
N GLY A 306 43.79 -15.33 -27.82
CA GLY A 306 43.16 -16.19 -26.81
C GLY A 306 42.28 -17.30 -27.40
N ASP A 307 41.11 -17.53 -26.79
CA ASP A 307 40.18 -18.62 -27.13
C ASP A 307 39.38 -18.37 -28.43
N GLY A 308 39.87 -17.53 -29.35
CA GLY A 308 39.26 -17.30 -30.67
C GLY A 308 37.99 -16.44 -30.71
N THR A 309 37.59 -15.80 -29.60
CA THR A 309 36.47 -14.83 -29.58
C THR A 309 36.85 -13.45 -30.13
N ALA A 310 38.15 -13.17 -30.28
CA ALA A 310 38.70 -11.94 -30.84
C ALA A 310 39.09 -12.08 -32.33
N LEU A 311 38.55 -13.07 -33.05
CA LEU A 311 38.84 -13.30 -34.47
C LEU A 311 38.61 -12.08 -35.36
N PRO A 312 37.53 -11.28 -35.21
CA PRO A 312 37.36 -10.05 -35.97
C PRO A 312 38.46 -9.01 -35.69
N LEU A 313 38.94 -8.93 -34.44
CA LEU A 313 40.03 -8.02 -34.05
C LEU A 313 41.37 -8.48 -34.63
N LEU A 314 41.63 -9.79 -34.64
CA LEU A 314 42.80 -10.37 -35.31
C LEU A 314 42.75 -10.11 -36.82
N ALA A 315 41.60 -10.30 -37.47
CA ALA A 315 41.43 -10.05 -38.90
C ALA A 315 41.65 -8.57 -39.26
N TYR A 316 41.12 -7.65 -38.43
CA TYR A 316 41.37 -6.22 -38.55
C TYR A 316 42.86 -5.88 -38.41
N LEU A 317 43.52 -6.42 -37.38
CA LEU A 317 44.95 -6.19 -37.17
C LEU A 317 45.80 -6.66 -38.35
N LEU A 318 45.55 -7.87 -38.86
CA LEU A 318 46.29 -8.42 -39.99
C LEU A 318 46.06 -7.62 -41.27
N HIS A 319 44.86 -7.08 -41.46
CA HIS A 319 44.55 -6.16 -42.56
C HIS A 319 45.35 -4.85 -42.44
N GLU A 320 45.39 -4.24 -41.26
CA GLU A 320 46.16 -3.01 -41.02
C GLU A 320 47.68 -3.23 -41.20
N LEU A 321 48.21 -4.35 -40.71
CA LEU A 321 49.62 -4.72 -40.93
C LEU A 321 49.91 -4.94 -42.41
N TYR A 322 49.00 -5.56 -43.15
CA TYR A 322 49.12 -5.73 -44.60
C TYR A 322 49.13 -4.38 -45.34
N LEU A 323 48.18 -3.50 -45.04
CA LEU A 323 48.12 -2.17 -45.65
C LEU A 323 49.38 -1.34 -45.36
N HIS A 324 49.98 -1.54 -44.18
CA HIS A 324 51.18 -0.82 -43.79
C HIS A 324 52.44 -1.30 -44.53
N VAL A 325 52.65 -2.62 -44.61
CA VAL A 325 53.93 -3.20 -45.07
C VAL A 325 53.90 -3.58 -46.57
N GLY A 326 52.71 -3.84 -47.13
CA GLY A 326 52.54 -4.20 -48.54
C GLY A 326 52.95 -5.64 -48.90
N ARG A 327 52.96 -5.96 -50.20
CA ARG A 327 53.24 -7.32 -50.73
C ARG A 327 54.73 -7.65 -50.78
N ASN A 328 55.06 -8.95 -50.69
CA ASN A 328 56.44 -9.45 -50.71
C ASN A 328 57.35 -8.82 -49.64
N SER A 329 56.78 -8.48 -48.48
CA SER A 329 57.48 -7.80 -47.39
C SER A 329 57.48 -8.62 -46.10
N THR A 330 58.31 -8.24 -45.14
CA THR A 330 58.39 -8.89 -43.83
C THR A 330 57.68 -8.05 -42.77
N ILE A 331 56.71 -8.63 -42.06
CA ILE A 331 56.08 -8.01 -40.88
C ILE A 331 56.97 -8.28 -39.67
N THR A 332 57.43 -7.21 -39.00
CA THR A 332 58.32 -7.30 -37.83
C THR A 332 57.56 -7.18 -36.51
N THR A 333 58.19 -7.58 -35.40
CA THR A 333 57.64 -7.35 -34.05
C THR A 333 57.41 -5.86 -33.74
N GLU A 334 58.18 -4.96 -34.36
CA GLU A 334 58.02 -3.52 -34.19
C GLU A 334 56.73 -3.03 -34.86
N ASP A 335 56.40 -3.55 -36.05
CA ASP A 335 55.14 -3.23 -36.74
C ASP A 335 53.92 -3.67 -35.90
N TYR A 336 53.98 -4.88 -35.33
CA TYR A 336 52.96 -5.42 -34.43
C TYR A 336 52.81 -4.61 -33.12
N ARG A 337 53.92 -4.15 -32.53
CA ARG A 337 53.89 -3.28 -31.35
C ARG A 337 53.36 -1.88 -31.67
N ARG A 338 53.61 -1.35 -32.87
CA ARG A 338 53.12 -0.02 -33.28
C ARG A 338 51.60 0.00 -33.48
N THR A 339 51.03 -1.09 -33.99
CA THR A 339 49.58 -1.33 -34.01
C THR A 339 49.04 -1.81 -32.66
N GLY A 340 49.89 -1.90 -31.62
CA GLY A 340 49.62 -2.27 -30.22
C GLY A 340 48.81 -3.53 -30.00
N GLY A 341 49.10 -4.56 -30.79
CA GLY A 341 48.50 -5.89 -30.65
C GLY A 341 47.02 -5.96 -31.01
N VAL A 342 46.43 -7.12 -30.72
CA VAL A 342 45.05 -7.48 -31.11
C VAL A 342 44.00 -6.55 -30.47
N ASP A 343 44.11 -6.26 -29.17
CA ASP A 343 43.13 -5.41 -28.46
C ASP A 343 43.38 -3.89 -28.62
N GLY A 344 44.62 -3.47 -28.86
CA GLY A 344 44.98 -2.04 -28.85
C GLY A 344 44.60 -1.28 -30.14
N ALA A 345 44.34 -1.97 -31.24
CA ALA A 345 44.06 -1.33 -32.54
C ALA A 345 42.69 -0.62 -32.57
N LEU A 346 41.66 -1.23 -31.97
CA LEU A 346 40.32 -0.65 -31.84
C LEU A 346 40.29 0.50 -30.82
N THR A 347 40.90 0.28 -29.65
CA THR A 347 40.98 1.23 -28.54
C THR A 347 41.60 2.56 -28.95
N ARG A 348 42.73 2.53 -29.68
CA ARG A 348 43.37 3.78 -30.16
C ARG A 348 42.53 4.58 -31.14
N ARG A 349 41.64 3.94 -31.90
CA ARG A 349 40.73 4.63 -32.83
C ARG A 349 39.59 5.31 -32.08
N ALA A 350 39.01 4.61 -31.10
CA ALA A 350 38.01 5.19 -30.20
C ALA A 350 38.59 6.34 -29.35
N ASP A 351 39.82 6.20 -28.84
CA ASP A 351 40.52 7.25 -28.09
C ASP A 351 40.80 8.49 -28.95
N ARG A 352 41.15 8.31 -30.23
CA ARG A 352 41.36 9.44 -31.16
C ARG A 352 40.07 10.22 -31.42
N LEU A 353 38.96 9.51 -31.66
CA LEU A 353 37.65 10.15 -31.84
C LEU A 353 37.18 10.86 -30.58
N MET A 354 37.40 10.24 -29.41
CA MET A 354 37.08 10.86 -28.14
C MET A 354 37.85 12.17 -27.98
N ALA A 355 39.16 12.19 -28.24
CA ALA A 355 39.98 13.40 -28.20
C ALA A 355 39.57 14.45 -29.26
N GLU A 356 39.15 14.03 -30.45
CA GLU A 356 38.64 14.93 -31.50
C GLU A 356 37.31 15.60 -31.10
N LEU A 357 36.40 14.85 -30.49
CA LEU A 357 35.11 15.36 -30.02
C LEU A 357 35.29 16.25 -28.77
N GLU A 358 36.17 15.86 -27.84
CA GLU A 358 36.49 16.66 -26.65
C GLU A 358 37.17 18.00 -26.97
N ALA A 359 37.82 18.11 -28.13
CA ALA A 359 38.42 19.35 -28.60
C ALA A 359 37.41 20.34 -29.23
N MET A 360 36.13 19.96 -29.39
CA MET A 360 35.07 20.85 -29.86
C MET A 360 34.55 21.75 -28.72
N GLU A 361 34.09 22.97 -29.04
CA GLU A 361 33.46 23.86 -28.08
C GLU A 361 32.00 24.19 -28.48
N PRO A 362 30.99 23.76 -27.68
CA PRO A 362 31.09 22.93 -26.47
C PRO A 362 31.37 21.45 -26.78
N ALA A 363 32.14 20.79 -25.92
CA ALA A 363 32.46 19.37 -26.05
C ALA A 363 31.19 18.51 -25.83
N PRO A 364 30.80 17.66 -26.80
CA PRO A 364 29.61 16.83 -26.66
C PRO A 364 29.85 15.68 -25.66
N PRO A 365 28.82 15.22 -24.94
CA PRO A 365 28.96 14.20 -23.89
C PRO A 365 29.07 12.79 -24.49
N VAL A 366 30.28 12.42 -24.95
CA VAL A 366 30.55 11.17 -25.69
C VAL A 366 30.14 9.92 -24.90
N LEU A 367 30.64 9.76 -23.66
CA LEU A 367 30.38 8.54 -22.88
C LEU A 367 28.91 8.41 -22.45
N GLN A 368 28.25 9.51 -22.07
CA GLN A 368 26.83 9.49 -21.71
C GLN A 368 25.94 9.16 -22.91
N THR A 369 26.29 9.68 -24.09
CA THR A 369 25.59 9.34 -25.34
C THR A 369 25.74 7.85 -25.64
N LEU A 370 26.94 7.28 -25.47
CA LEU A 370 27.21 5.86 -25.73
C LEU A 370 26.57 4.92 -24.70
N LEU A 371 26.32 5.37 -23.46
CA LEU A 371 25.57 4.58 -22.48
C LEU A 371 24.12 4.28 -22.93
N LYS A 372 23.50 5.18 -23.73
CA LYS A 372 22.16 4.95 -24.30
C LYS A 372 22.11 3.73 -25.24
N PHE A 373 23.25 3.32 -25.79
CA PHE A 373 23.39 2.15 -26.68
C PHE A 373 23.66 0.84 -25.93
N VAL A 374 23.69 0.87 -24.60
CA VAL A 374 23.95 -0.30 -23.76
C VAL A 374 22.66 -0.71 -23.05
N LYS A 375 22.23 -1.96 -23.23
CA LYS A 375 21.17 -2.61 -22.44
C LYS A 375 21.76 -3.81 -21.71
N PHE A 376 21.26 -4.12 -20.52
CA PHE A 376 21.65 -5.34 -19.82
C PHE A 376 20.69 -6.48 -20.13
N THR A 377 21.22 -7.60 -20.63
CA THR A 377 20.48 -8.84 -20.86
C THR A 377 21.24 -9.97 -20.17
N ASP A 378 20.58 -10.78 -19.34
CA ASP A 378 21.19 -11.88 -18.57
C ASP A 378 22.48 -11.48 -17.80
N GLY A 379 22.51 -10.24 -17.30
CA GLY A 379 23.63 -9.71 -16.53
C GLY A 379 24.87 -9.30 -17.33
N ARG A 380 24.78 -9.20 -18.67
CA ARG A 380 25.85 -8.70 -19.55
C ARG A 380 25.40 -7.48 -20.36
N PRO A 381 26.31 -6.53 -20.66
CA PRO A 381 26.02 -5.41 -21.53
C PRO A 381 25.91 -5.90 -22.98
N THR A 382 24.75 -5.69 -23.58
CA THR A 382 24.41 -5.98 -24.97
C THR A 382 24.10 -4.68 -25.71
N ARG A 383 24.18 -4.68 -27.04
CA ARG A 383 23.87 -3.52 -27.87
C ARG A 383 22.36 -3.22 -27.89
N ARG A 384 22.00 -1.93 -27.85
CA ARG A 384 20.65 -1.41 -28.04
C ARG A 384 20.59 -0.57 -29.31
N ARG A 385 19.50 -0.74 -30.08
CA ARG A 385 19.13 0.14 -31.19
C ARG A 385 18.53 1.44 -30.62
N VAL A 386 19.09 2.59 -31.00
CA VAL A 386 18.66 3.90 -30.49
C VAL A 386 18.01 4.69 -31.64
N PRO A 387 16.71 5.04 -31.54
CA PRO A 387 16.04 5.92 -32.48
C PRO A 387 16.65 7.32 -32.45
N GLY A 388 16.73 7.95 -33.63
CA GLY A 388 17.30 9.28 -33.78
C GLY A 388 16.59 10.38 -32.98
N GLY A 389 15.33 10.17 -32.56
CA GLY A 389 14.57 11.09 -31.72
C GLY A 389 14.93 11.05 -30.22
N GLU A 390 15.62 10.01 -29.75
CA GLU A 390 16.12 9.91 -28.36
C GLU A 390 17.49 10.59 -28.17
N LEU A 391 18.11 11.02 -29.27
CA LEU A 391 19.38 11.72 -29.31
C LEU A 391 19.12 13.22 -29.46
N ASP A 392 19.67 14.00 -28.55
CA ASP A 392 19.74 15.45 -28.67
C ASP A 392 20.75 15.86 -29.76
N GLU A 393 20.80 17.16 -30.08
CA GLU A 393 21.67 17.69 -31.13
C GLU A 393 23.16 17.32 -30.91
N GLN A 394 23.62 17.31 -29.66
CA GLN A 394 24.98 16.90 -29.29
C GLN A 394 25.19 15.39 -29.40
N GLY A 395 24.22 14.56 -28.99
CA GLY A 395 24.28 13.11 -29.14
C GLY A 395 24.30 12.69 -30.61
N ARG A 396 23.60 13.42 -31.49
CA ARG A 396 23.62 13.20 -32.95
C ARG A 396 25.03 13.39 -33.53
N LEU A 397 25.73 14.46 -33.11
CA LEU A 397 27.10 14.74 -33.52
C LEU A 397 28.07 13.62 -33.13
N VAL A 398 27.94 13.07 -31.92
CA VAL A 398 28.75 11.93 -31.46
C VAL A 398 28.50 10.71 -32.33
N VAL A 399 27.23 10.37 -32.54
CA VAL A 399 26.86 9.16 -33.27
C VAL A 399 27.28 9.23 -34.74
N ASP A 400 27.10 10.37 -35.40
CA ASP A 400 27.54 10.56 -36.79
C ASP A 400 29.07 10.45 -36.94
N ALA A 401 29.84 10.94 -35.96
CA ALA A 401 31.29 10.77 -35.93
C ALA A 401 31.72 9.30 -35.74
N PHE A 402 31.01 8.56 -34.89
CA PHE A 402 31.24 7.13 -34.69
C PHE A 402 30.80 6.28 -35.90
N VAL A 403 29.75 6.69 -36.63
CA VAL A 403 29.34 6.06 -37.89
C VAL A 403 30.38 6.28 -38.99
N ARG A 404 30.92 7.50 -39.12
CA ARG A 404 31.97 7.84 -40.09
C ARG A 404 33.21 6.94 -39.95
N GLU A 405 33.58 6.60 -38.73
CA GLU A 405 34.73 5.75 -38.42
C GLU A 405 34.38 4.25 -38.28
N ARG A 406 33.16 3.85 -38.65
CA ARG A 406 32.66 2.46 -38.63
C ARG A 406 32.63 1.81 -37.24
N LEU A 407 32.47 2.61 -36.19
CA LEU A 407 32.27 2.13 -34.81
C LEU A 407 30.79 2.05 -34.43
N CYS A 408 29.93 2.79 -35.14
CA CYS A 408 28.48 2.64 -35.15
C CYS A 408 27.98 2.38 -36.58
N THR A 409 26.83 1.73 -36.70
CA THR A 409 26.08 1.56 -37.95
C THR A 409 24.82 2.41 -37.91
N SER A 410 24.47 3.00 -39.05
CA SER A 410 23.19 3.66 -39.25
C SER A 410 22.28 2.79 -40.12
N GLY A 411 21.03 2.69 -39.71
CA GLY A 411 19.95 2.02 -40.44
C GLY A 411 18.71 2.91 -40.54
N ARG A 412 17.66 2.39 -41.19
CA ARG A 412 16.35 3.02 -41.25
C ARG A 412 15.31 2.05 -40.71
N ASP A 413 14.38 2.56 -39.91
CA ASP A 413 13.21 1.84 -39.43
C ASP A 413 11.99 2.70 -39.78
N GLY A 414 11.30 2.36 -40.87
CA GLY A 414 10.32 3.25 -41.50
C GLY A 414 10.95 4.56 -42.02
N GLU A 415 10.43 5.71 -41.56
CA GLU A 415 10.99 7.04 -41.87
C GLU A 415 12.09 7.51 -40.89
N ASP A 416 12.27 6.81 -39.76
CA ASP A 416 13.20 7.22 -38.71
C ASP A 416 14.59 6.59 -38.87
N ALA A 417 15.62 7.40 -38.62
CA ALA A 417 17.01 6.93 -38.58
C ALA A 417 17.29 6.24 -37.24
N VAL A 418 17.83 5.02 -37.29
CA VAL A 418 18.18 4.23 -36.11
C VAL A 418 19.68 3.96 -36.11
N PHE A 419 20.30 4.03 -34.94
CA PHE A 419 21.73 3.84 -34.77
C PHE A 419 22.03 2.67 -33.84
N GLU A 420 23.14 1.96 -34.08
CA GLU A 420 23.59 0.84 -33.27
C GLU A 420 25.13 0.77 -33.24
N VAL A 421 25.71 0.25 -32.15
CA VAL A 421 27.17 0.04 -32.07
C VAL A 421 27.56 -1.14 -32.95
N SER A 422 28.57 -0.95 -33.82
CA SER A 422 28.97 -1.93 -34.84
C SER A 422 29.42 -3.26 -34.24
N HIS A 423 30.05 -3.24 -33.05
CA HIS A 423 30.46 -4.48 -32.37
C HIS A 423 30.53 -4.31 -30.84
N GLU A 424 30.07 -5.32 -30.10
CA GLU A 424 30.16 -5.41 -28.62
C GLU A 424 31.60 -5.43 -28.07
N ALA A 425 32.60 -5.61 -28.95
CA ALA A 425 34.01 -5.49 -28.59
C ALA A 425 34.32 -4.08 -28.07
N LEU A 426 33.57 -3.05 -28.50
CA LEU A 426 33.71 -1.70 -27.98
C LEU A 426 33.37 -1.61 -26.48
N PHE A 427 32.37 -2.36 -25.99
CA PHE A 427 31.98 -2.37 -24.58
C PHE A 427 33.02 -3.05 -23.68
N SER A 428 33.77 -4.01 -24.23
CA SER A 428 34.71 -4.85 -23.48
C SER A 428 36.17 -4.42 -23.64
N ALA A 429 36.59 -3.93 -24.81
CA ALA A 429 37.98 -3.56 -25.09
C ALA A 429 38.30 -2.10 -24.74
N TRP A 430 37.37 -1.16 -24.97
CA TRP A 430 37.62 0.26 -24.76
C TRP A 430 37.45 0.67 -23.29
N ALA A 431 38.56 1.01 -22.63
CA ALA A 431 38.62 1.21 -21.18
C ALA A 431 37.69 2.32 -20.64
N PRO A 432 37.58 3.52 -21.26
CA PRO A 432 36.69 4.58 -20.79
C PRO A 432 35.22 4.15 -20.74
N LEU A 433 34.72 3.53 -21.81
CA LEU A 433 33.33 3.05 -21.87
C LEU A 433 33.09 1.89 -20.91
N ARG A 434 34.03 0.94 -20.80
CA ARG A 434 33.93 -0.19 -19.86
C ARG A 434 33.86 0.27 -18.41
N GLN A 435 34.67 1.25 -18.02
CA GLN A 435 34.68 1.79 -16.65
C GLN A 435 33.37 2.53 -16.35
N THR A 436 32.86 3.31 -17.30
CA THR A 436 31.58 4.02 -17.14
C THR A 436 30.40 3.05 -17.05
N ILE A 437 30.38 1.97 -17.87
CA ILE A 437 29.38 0.90 -17.75
C ILE A 437 29.46 0.25 -16.37
N ALA A 438 30.67 -0.04 -15.85
CA ALA A 438 30.84 -0.64 -14.53
C ALA A 438 30.37 0.29 -13.40
N LEU A 439 30.62 1.60 -13.52
CA LEU A 439 30.19 2.61 -12.55
C LEU A 439 28.68 2.70 -12.44
N HIS A 440 27.97 2.57 -13.57
CA HIS A 440 26.50 2.70 -13.64
C HIS A 440 25.75 1.37 -13.80
N ALA A 441 26.44 0.23 -13.63
CA ALA A 441 25.88 -1.10 -13.88
C ALA A 441 24.64 -1.41 -13.05
N GLU A 442 24.59 -0.95 -11.79
CA GLU A 442 23.46 -1.19 -10.90
C GLU A 442 22.21 -0.40 -11.31
N VAL A 443 22.38 0.84 -11.79
CA VAL A 443 21.28 1.66 -12.33
C VAL A 443 20.74 1.03 -13.61
N LEU A 444 21.63 0.65 -14.54
CA LEU A 444 21.24 0.00 -15.79
C LEU A 444 20.52 -1.34 -15.59
N ARG A 445 20.94 -2.13 -14.59
CA ARG A 445 20.26 -3.39 -14.24
C ARG A 445 18.85 -3.16 -13.69
N ARG A 446 18.68 -2.17 -12.79
CA ARG A 446 17.35 -1.84 -12.22
C ARG A 446 16.36 -1.35 -13.29
N ILE A 447 16.83 -0.60 -14.28
CA ILE A 447 16.01 -0.20 -15.42
C ILE A 447 15.65 -1.40 -16.29
N ALA A 448 16.59 -2.32 -16.55
CA ALA A 448 16.30 -3.55 -17.29
C ALA A 448 15.26 -4.43 -16.58
N ASP A 449 15.33 -4.58 -15.25
CA ASP A 449 14.33 -5.31 -14.46
C ASP A 449 12.94 -4.64 -14.57
N LEU A 450 12.89 -3.30 -14.56
CA LEU A 450 11.65 -2.54 -14.70
C LEU A 450 11.03 -2.68 -16.10
N GLU A 451 11.86 -2.61 -17.16
CA GLU A 451 11.43 -2.83 -18.54
C GLU A 451 10.90 -4.25 -18.74
N GLN A 452 11.54 -5.25 -18.11
CA GLN A 452 11.03 -6.63 -18.12
C GLN A 452 9.65 -6.73 -17.48
N TRP A 453 9.43 -6.10 -16.33
CA TRP A 453 8.11 -6.08 -15.69
C TRP A 453 7.05 -5.39 -16.55
N ALA A 454 7.41 -4.30 -17.23
CA ALA A 454 6.51 -3.59 -18.14
C ALA A 454 6.13 -4.46 -19.36
N ALA A 455 7.11 -5.18 -19.93
CA ALA A 455 6.89 -6.10 -21.05
C ALA A 455 6.01 -7.31 -20.66
N GLU A 456 6.18 -7.85 -19.45
CA GLU A 456 5.30 -8.90 -18.91
C GLU A 456 3.87 -8.38 -18.71
N TRP A 457 3.71 -7.18 -18.15
CA TRP A 457 2.40 -6.54 -17.98
C TRP A 457 1.67 -6.34 -19.30
N ASP A 458 2.36 -5.88 -20.36
CA ASP A 458 1.76 -5.71 -21.69
C ASP A 458 1.41 -7.06 -22.34
N ARG A 459 2.32 -8.06 -22.26
CA ARG A 459 2.10 -9.42 -22.78
C ARG A 459 0.86 -10.09 -22.19
N TYR A 460 0.57 -9.86 -20.92
CA TYR A 460 -0.60 -10.44 -20.23
C TYR A 460 -1.86 -9.55 -20.30
N GLY A 461 -1.91 -8.61 -21.24
CA GLY A 461 -3.10 -7.81 -21.51
C GLY A 461 -3.34 -6.71 -20.48
N ARG A 462 -2.27 -6.14 -19.93
CA ARG A 462 -2.27 -4.97 -19.02
C ARG A 462 -3.11 -5.16 -17.75
N GLN A 463 -3.15 -6.37 -17.20
CA GLN A 463 -3.93 -6.70 -16.00
C GLN A 463 -3.42 -5.98 -14.74
N GLU A 464 -4.34 -5.60 -13.85
CA GLU A 464 -4.02 -4.90 -12.58
C GLU A 464 -3.12 -5.71 -11.65
N ALA A 465 -3.12 -7.04 -11.74
CA ALA A 465 -2.34 -7.93 -10.85
C ALA A 465 -0.82 -7.76 -10.98
N TYR A 466 -0.34 -7.24 -12.11
CA TYR A 466 1.08 -7.03 -12.40
C TYR A 466 1.56 -5.63 -12.01
N LEU A 467 0.67 -4.71 -11.63
CA LEU A 467 1.03 -3.34 -11.27
C LEU A 467 1.81 -3.28 -9.96
N LEU A 468 2.80 -2.40 -9.91
CA LEU A 468 3.64 -2.20 -8.73
C LEU A 468 2.87 -1.46 -7.63
N ARG A 469 3.09 -1.84 -6.35
CA ARG A 469 2.48 -1.21 -5.17
C ARG A 469 3.49 -1.01 -4.05
N GLY A 470 3.27 -0.01 -3.20
CA GLY A 470 4.11 0.26 -2.03
C GLY A 470 5.59 0.47 -2.36
N ASP A 471 6.49 -0.24 -1.65
CA ASP A 471 7.94 -0.07 -1.77
C ASP A 471 8.48 -0.38 -3.17
N ARG A 472 7.86 -1.32 -3.89
CA ARG A 472 8.27 -1.65 -5.27
C ARG A 472 8.00 -0.50 -6.23
N LEU A 473 6.87 0.19 -6.08
CA LEU A 473 6.54 1.37 -6.87
C LEU A 473 7.43 2.56 -6.51
N ALA A 474 7.70 2.77 -5.22
CA ALA A 474 8.62 3.81 -4.76
C ALA A 474 10.05 3.57 -5.27
N GLY A 475 10.51 2.32 -5.25
CA GLY A 475 11.78 1.89 -5.84
C GLY A 475 11.83 2.18 -7.33
N ALA A 476 10.83 1.73 -8.10
CA ALA A 476 10.77 1.95 -9.55
C ALA A 476 10.79 3.43 -9.95
N ARG A 477 10.06 4.30 -9.23
CA ARG A 477 10.10 5.76 -9.48
C ARG A 477 11.47 6.36 -9.19
N LYS A 478 12.12 5.91 -8.12
CA LYS A 478 13.48 6.32 -7.79
C LYS A 478 14.46 5.86 -8.87
N TRP A 479 14.32 4.65 -9.38
CA TRP A 479 15.19 4.12 -10.43
C TRP A 479 15.04 4.92 -11.73
N ILE A 480 13.82 5.29 -12.13
CA ILE A 480 13.61 6.18 -13.29
C ILE A 480 14.27 7.54 -13.08
N ALA A 481 14.11 8.14 -11.90
CA ALA A 481 14.73 9.44 -11.60
C ALA A 481 16.26 9.36 -11.52
N GLU A 482 16.83 8.26 -11.02
CA GLU A 482 18.28 8.00 -11.00
C GLU A 482 18.84 7.73 -12.41
N ALA A 483 18.02 7.31 -13.36
CA ALA A 483 18.41 7.01 -14.74
C ALA A 483 18.29 8.20 -15.71
N ASP A 484 17.64 9.29 -15.30
CA ASP A 484 17.41 10.46 -16.15
C ASP A 484 18.73 11.06 -16.66
N GLY A 485 18.82 11.27 -17.98
CA GLY A 485 20.05 11.70 -18.67
C GLY A 485 21.17 10.65 -18.80
N LEU A 486 21.13 9.54 -18.05
CA LEU A 486 22.15 8.48 -18.04
C LEU A 486 21.77 7.27 -18.91
N ALA A 487 20.48 6.90 -18.92
CA ALA A 487 19.95 5.78 -19.69
C ALA A 487 18.56 6.14 -20.23
N ALA A 488 18.26 5.71 -21.46
CA ALA A 488 16.93 5.89 -22.01
C ALA A 488 15.99 4.81 -21.46
N VAL A 489 14.90 5.21 -20.81
CA VAL A 489 13.86 4.31 -20.30
C VAL A 489 12.80 4.11 -21.38
N GLU A 490 12.42 2.87 -21.67
CA GLU A 490 11.36 2.59 -22.65
C GLU A 490 10.02 3.27 -22.27
N PRO A 491 9.26 3.83 -23.24
CA PRO A 491 7.97 4.51 -22.97
C PRO A 491 6.96 3.62 -22.23
N LEU A 492 6.96 2.32 -22.53
CA LEU A 492 6.10 1.33 -21.87
C LEU A 492 6.41 1.19 -20.37
N ALA A 493 7.69 1.28 -19.97
CA ALA A 493 8.09 1.22 -18.57
C ALA A 493 7.66 2.48 -17.80
N ALA A 494 7.76 3.65 -18.43
CA ALA A 494 7.23 4.90 -17.86
C ALA A 494 5.70 4.86 -17.70
N GLU A 495 4.98 4.38 -18.73
CA GLU A 495 3.52 4.18 -18.68
C GLU A 495 3.12 3.19 -17.57
N PHE A 496 3.83 2.06 -17.46
CA PHE A 496 3.60 1.04 -16.43
C PHE A 496 3.76 1.59 -15.01
N VAL A 497 4.80 2.38 -14.74
CA VAL A 497 5.02 2.99 -13.42
C VAL A 497 3.95 4.05 -13.11
N GLU A 498 3.55 4.84 -14.10
CA GLU A 498 2.52 5.87 -13.92
C GLU A 498 1.12 5.26 -13.69
N ILE A 499 0.78 4.20 -14.42
CA ILE A 499 -0.46 3.44 -14.21
C ILE A 499 -0.42 2.72 -12.86
N SER A 500 0.71 2.12 -12.50
CA SER A 500 0.92 1.52 -11.18
C SER A 500 0.73 2.55 -10.06
N HIS A 501 1.24 3.76 -10.24
CA HIS A 501 1.07 4.86 -9.28
C HIS A 501 -0.39 5.31 -9.13
N ARG A 502 -1.10 5.49 -10.25
CA ARG A 502 -2.53 5.80 -10.21
C ARG A 502 -3.36 4.67 -9.58
N SER A 503 -3.05 3.41 -9.91
CA SER A 503 -3.74 2.24 -9.37
C SER A 503 -3.49 2.07 -7.86
N ASP A 504 -2.24 2.23 -7.41
CA ASP A 504 -1.87 2.18 -5.99
C ASP A 504 -2.59 3.28 -5.20
N GLY A 505 -2.66 4.51 -5.73
CA GLY A 505 -3.41 5.60 -5.12
C GLY A 505 -4.93 5.36 -5.05
N VAL A 506 -5.50 4.60 -5.98
CA VAL A 506 -6.92 4.18 -5.93
C VAL A 506 -7.09 3.04 -4.92
N ALA A 507 -6.18 2.07 -4.89
CA ALA A 507 -6.20 0.96 -3.94
C ALA A 507 -6.07 1.45 -2.50
N MET A 508 -5.15 2.38 -2.22
CA MET A 508 -4.97 2.98 -0.89
C MET A 508 -6.20 3.78 -0.45
N ARG A 509 -6.88 4.50 -1.36
CA ARG A 509 -8.16 5.16 -1.06
C ARG A 509 -9.28 4.17 -0.72
N ARG A 510 -9.41 3.08 -1.49
CA ARG A 510 -10.37 2.02 -1.19
C ARG A 510 -10.09 1.34 0.16
N LEU A 511 -8.81 1.14 0.47
CA LEU A 511 -8.37 0.60 1.75
C LEU A 511 -8.73 1.54 2.90
N ALA A 512 -8.40 2.83 2.77
CA ALA A 512 -8.77 3.87 3.72
C ALA A 512 -10.29 3.88 3.98
N ASP A 513 -11.10 3.84 2.92
CA ASP A 513 -12.56 3.81 3.03
C ASP A 513 -13.10 2.51 3.64
N SER A 514 -12.40 1.38 3.47
CA SER A 514 -12.76 0.12 4.14
C SER A 514 -12.51 0.21 5.65
N ILE A 515 -11.33 0.70 6.05
CA ILE A 515 -10.95 0.85 7.46
C ILE A 515 -11.82 1.92 8.13
N ALA A 516 -12.10 3.02 7.44
CA ALA A 516 -12.98 4.09 7.93
C ALA A 516 -14.41 3.60 8.18
N ARG A 517 -14.95 2.73 7.30
CA ARG A 517 -16.25 2.07 7.56
C ARG A 517 -16.21 1.20 8.79
N GLN A 518 -15.17 0.41 8.97
CA GLN A 518 -15.00 -0.39 10.18
C GLN A 518 -14.98 0.49 11.44
N ALA A 519 -14.24 1.60 11.42
CA ALA A 519 -14.23 2.56 12.52
C ALA A 519 -15.63 3.16 12.79
N LEU A 520 -16.37 3.55 11.74
CA LEU A 520 -17.73 4.09 11.85
C LEU A 520 -18.77 3.08 12.35
N THR A 521 -18.52 1.77 12.23
CA THR A 521 -19.42 0.76 12.81
C THR A 521 -19.21 0.57 14.32
N ALA A 522 -17.99 0.82 14.81
CA ALA A 522 -17.60 0.48 16.17
C ALA A 522 -17.44 1.68 17.10
N PHE A 523 -17.41 2.92 16.59
CA PHE A 523 -17.04 4.10 17.38
C PHE A 523 -17.86 4.31 18.66
N GLN A 524 -19.15 3.96 18.69
CA GLN A 524 -19.96 4.06 19.92
C GLN A 524 -19.61 3.00 20.96
N THR A 525 -19.15 1.83 20.51
CA THR A 525 -18.86 0.67 21.37
C THR A 525 -17.40 0.61 21.81
N ASP A 526 -16.48 1.01 20.93
CA ASP A 526 -15.03 1.09 21.15
C ASP A 526 -14.47 2.37 20.49
N PRO A 527 -14.69 3.54 21.13
CA PRO A 527 -14.23 4.84 20.65
C PRO A 527 -12.73 4.87 20.35
N GLU A 528 -11.92 4.36 21.27
CA GLU A 528 -10.47 4.55 21.23
C GLU A 528 -9.81 3.69 20.15
N HIS A 529 -10.31 2.47 19.93
CA HIS A 529 -9.87 1.67 18.79
C HIS A 529 -10.37 2.25 17.47
N SER A 530 -11.60 2.76 17.42
CA SER A 530 -12.15 3.38 16.20
C SER A 530 -11.39 4.64 15.81
N LEU A 531 -11.00 5.47 16.77
CA LEU A 531 -10.16 6.64 16.53
C LEU A 531 -8.77 6.26 16.00
N LEU A 532 -8.15 5.22 16.56
CA LEU A 532 -6.89 4.66 16.05
C LEU A 532 -7.02 4.17 14.59
N LEU A 533 -8.08 3.42 14.27
CA LEU A 533 -8.33 2.93 12.91
C LEU A 533 -8.58 4.08 11.94
N ALA A 534 -9.36 5.08 12.34
CA ALA A 534 -9.66 6.24 11.51
C ALA A 534 -8.39 7.08 11.23
N LEU A 535 -7.50 7.22 12.22
CA LEU A 535 -6.21 7.89 12.04
C LEU A 535 -5.30 7.10 11.09
N ALA A 536 -5.24 5.78 11.24
CA ALA A 536 -4.48 4.92 10.33
C ALA A 536 -5.03 4.97 8.89
N ALA A 537 -6.35 4.97 8.72
CA ALA A 537 -6.98 5.15 7.41
C ALA A 537 -6.58 6.49 6.78
N HIS A 538 -6.56 7.56 7.56
CA HIS A 538 -6.24 8.91 7.09
C HIS A 538 -4.76 9.10 6.75
N GLU A 539 -3.87 8.67 7.65
CA GLU A 539 -2.43 8.99 7.58
C GLU A 539 -1.59 7.91 6.91
N GLU A 540 -1.93 6.64 7.13
CA GLU A 540 -1.13 5.51 6.64
C GLU A 540 -1.64 4.97 5.29
N CYS A 541 -2.91 5.21 4.94
CA CYS A 541 -3.49 4.80 3.66
C CYS A 541 -3.71 6.01 2.73
N ALA A 542 -4.79 6.76 2.93
CA ALA A 542 -5.09 7.96 2.14
C ALA A 542 -6.08 8.88 2.87
N PRO A 543 -5.91 10.22 2.78
CA PRO A 543 -6.84 11.15 3.39
C PRO A 543 -8.15 11.21 2.59
N THR A 544 -9.13 10.36 2.93
CA THR A 544 -10.46 10.37 2.32
C THR A 544 -11.49 11.13 3.18
N PRO A 545 -12.58 11.65 2.58
CA PRO A 545 -13.68 12.24 3.35
C PRO A 545 -14.27 11.26 4.38
N LEU A 546 -14.35 9.98 4.03
CA LEU A 546 -14.87 8.96 4.94
C LEU A 546 -13.94 8.70 6.13
N ALA A 547 -12.62 8.71 5.92
CA ALA A 547 -11.65 8.64 7.02
C ALA A 547 -11.74 9.86 7.94
N ARG A 548 -11.94 11.07 7.40
CA ARG A 548 -12.18 12.29 8.21
C ARG A 548 -13.49 12.20 8.99
N ARG A 549 -14.56 11.68 8.39
CA ARG A 549 -15.83 11.41 9.06
C ARG A 549 -15.64 10.45 10.23
N ALA A 550 -14.90 9.35 10.01
CA ALA A 550 -14.57 8.38 11.05
C ALA A 550 -13.74 8.98 12.18
N LEU A 551 -12.78 9.85 11.86
CA LEU A 551 -11.98 10.59 12.85
C LEU A 551 -12.86 11.49 13.71
N SER A 552 -13.75 12.27 13.08
CA SER A 552 -14.68 13.16 13.78
C SER A 552 -15.61 12.37 14.69
N ALA A 553 -16.19 11.27 14.18
CA ALA A 553 -17.09 10.41 14.94
C ALA A 553 -16.37 9.77 16.13
N GLY A 554 -15.18 9.18 15.94
CA GLY A 554 -14.39 8.59 17.01
C GLY A 554 -13.96 9.61 18.06
N PHE A 555 -13.55 10.81 17.63
CA PHE A 555 -13.16 11.89 18.54
C PHE A 555 -14.34 12.39 19.36
N ALA A 556 -15.54 12.49 18.76
CA ALA A 556 -16.75 12.95 19.43
C ALA A 556 -17.18 12.07 20.61
N VAL A 557 -16.75 10.81 20.66
CA VAL A 557 -17.08 9.86 21.74
C VAL A 557 -15.87 9.37 22.54
N SER A 558 -14.65 9.68 22.12
CA SER A 558 -13.43 9.40 22.88
C SER A 558 -13.50 10.10 24.24
N ARG A 559 -12.98 9.41 25.26
CA ARG A 559 -12.91 9.90 26.65
C ARG A 559 -11.50 9.78 27.21
N MET A 560 -10.66 8.98 26.57
CA MET A 560 -9.29 8.77 27.01
C MET A 560 -8.45 10.04 26.80
N ARG A 561 -7.71 10.45 27.83
CA ARG A 561 -6.93 11.69 27.83
C ARG A 561 -5.42 11.47 27.88
N GLY A 562 -4.99 10.32 28.40
CA GLY A 562 -3.58 10.03 28.54
C GLY A 562 -3.30 8.60 28.97
N VAL A 563 -2.05 8.19 28.77
CA VAL A 563 -1.49 6.95 29.30
C VAL A 563 -0.21 7.27 30.06
N LEU A 564 -0.11 6.76 31.28
CA LEU A 564 1.15 6.69 32.01
C LEU A 564 1.79 5.33 31.79
N ARG A 565 3.06 5.36 31.39
CA ARG A 565 3.92 4.19 31.21
C ARG A 565 5.16 4.38 32.09
N GLY A 566 5.58 3.33 32.76
CA GLY A 566 6.82 3.35 33.56
C GLY A 566 6.94 2.20 34.56
N HIS A 567 5.81 1.61 35.00
CA HIS A 567 5.84 0.38 35.77
C HIS A 567 6.29 -0.82 34.92
N ASP A 568 7.08 -1.71 35.52
CA ASP A 568 7.64 -2.89 34.85
C ASP A 568 6.69 -4.11 34.90
N ASP A 569 5.63 -4.03 35.70
CA ASP A 569 4.65 -5.10 35.91
C ASP A 569 3.26 -4.52 36.24
N ARG A 570 2.26 -5.40 36.40
CA ARG A 570 0.84 -5.08 36.61
C ARG A 570 0.60 -3.99 37.64
N VAL A 571 -0.25 -3.03 37.32
CA VAL A 571 -0.64 -1.95 38.25
C VAL A 571 -1.96 -2.34 38.94
N TRP A 572 -1.96 -2.35 40.28
CA TRP A 572 -3.09 -2.80 41.08
C TRP A 572 -4.02 -1.68 41.52
N SER A 573 -3.49 -0.50 41.80
CA SER A 573 -4.25 0.62 42.34
C SER A 573 -3.75 1.95 41.78
N ALA A 574 -4.68 2.90 41.66
CA ALA A 574 -4.43 4.30 41.33
C ALA A 574 -5.26 5.17 42.28
N ALA A 575 -4.65 6.18 42.88
CA ALA A 575 -5.29 7.08 43.85
C ALA A 575 -4.87 8.54 43.62
N TRP A 576 -5.85 9.42 43.54
CA TRP A 576 -5.64 10.86 43.39
C TRP A 576 -5.29 11.50 44.73
N SER A 577 -4.40 12.51 44.70
CA SER A 577 -4.23 13.39 45.84
C SER A 577 -5.50 14.21 46.09
N PRO A 578 -5.76 14.69 47.32
CA PRO A 578 -6.98 15.44 47.65
C PRO A 578 -7.18 16.73 46.86
N ASP A 579 -6.08 17.34 46.38
CA ASP A 579 -6.08 18.52 45.52
C ASP A 579 -6.16 18.20 44.01
N GLY A 580 -6.09 16.92 43.63
CA GLY A 580 -6.14 16.43 42.25
C GLY A 580 -4.91 16.76 41.40
N SER A 581 -3.81 17.22 42.01
CA SER A 581 -2.57 17.59 41.32
C SER A 581 -1.65 16.39 41.06
N LEU A 582 -1.71 15.36 41.92
CA LEU A 582 -0.87 14.18 41.85
C LEU A 582 -1.71 12.90 41.76
N LEU A 583 -1.11 11.86 41.15
CA LEU A 583 -1.65 10.50 41.13
C LEU A 583 -0.61 9.54 41.71
N ALA A 584 -1.01 8.71 42.66
CA ALA A 584 -0.19 7.61 43.18
C ALA A 584 -0.63 6.27 42.57
N THR A 585 0.32 5.43 42.20
CA THR A 585 0.07 4.13 41.57
C THR A 585 0.88 3.03 42.26
N ALA A 586 0.27 1.87 42.50
CA ALA A 586 0.89 0.72 43.15
C ALA A 586 0.99 -0.48 42.20
N SER A 587 2.14 -1.16 42.17
CA SER A 587 2.42 -2.21 41.18
C SER A 587 3.07 -3.48 41.76
N SER A 588 2.96 -4.57 40.99
CA SER A 588 3.72 -5.82 41.19
C SER A 588 5.24 -5.64 41.08
N ASP A 589 5.69 -4.53 40.48
CA ASP A 589 7.12 -4.16 40.45
C ASP A 589 7.68 -3.73 41.82
N ARG A 590 6.86 -3.83 42.87
CA ARG A 590 7.17 -3.55 44.29
C ARG A 590 7.37 -2.07 44.60
N THR A 591 6.91 -1.18 43.71
CA THR A 591 7.01 0.26 43.89
C THR A 591 5.65 0.92 44.02
N VAL A 592 5.65 2.07 44.71
CA VAL A 592 4.61 3.10 44.53
C VAL A 592 5.23 4.21 43.71
N ARG A 593 4.58 4.63 42.63
CA ARG A 593 4.99 5.77 41.82
C ARG A 593 4.03 6.92 42.01
N VAL A 594 4.55 8.14 41.98
CA VAL A 594 3.77 9.37 42.07
C VAL A 594 3.99 10.15 40.80
N TRP A 595 2.90 10.58 40.19
CA TRP A 595 2.85 11.25 38.90
C TRP A 595 2.22 12.62 39.06
N ASP A 596 2.71 13.59 38.30
CA ASP A 596 2.04 14.86 38.09
C ASP A 596 0.85 14.63 37.16
N ALA A 597 -0.36 14.99 37.60
CA ALA A 597 -1.57 14.66 36.85
C ALA A 597 -1.78 15.52 35.59
N ALA A 598 -1.13 16.69 35.50
CA ALA A 598 -1.28 17.60 34.37
C ALA A 598 -0.33 17.21 33.22
N SER A 599 0.94 16.95 33.55
CA SER A 599 2.00 16.63 32.59
C SER A 599 2.17 15.12 32.36
N GLY A 600 1.72 14.29 33.29
CA GLY A 600 2.01 12.86 33.32
C GLY A 600 3.45 12.51 33.69
N ALA A 601 4.24 13.49 34.12
CA ALA A 601 5.63 13.27 34.51
C ALA A 601 5.72 12.47 35.83
N GLU A 602 6.72 11.60 35.92
CA GLU A 602 7.03 10.90 37.17
C GLU A 602 7.67 11.86 38.17
N VAL A 603 7.02 12.08 39.31
CA VAL A 603 7.46 12.96 40.39
C VAL A 603 8.29 12.20 41.42
N ALA A 604 7.91 10.96 41.74
CA ALA A 604 8.64 10.14 42.71
C ALA A 604 8.44 8.63 42.49
N VAL A 605 9.45 7.84 42.89
CA VAL A 605 9.35 6.39 43.01
C VAL A 605 9.71 5.99 44.44
N LEU A 606 8.72 5.50 45.18
CA LEU A 606 8.86 5.04 46.55
C LEU A 606 9.19 3.56 46.55
N ARG A 607 10.44 3.24 46.93
CA ARG A 607 11.00 1.89 46.93
C ARG A 607 11.17 1.38 48.36
N GLY A 608 10.96 0.09 48.55
CA GLY A 608 11.34 -0.60 49.78
C GLY A 608 10.46 -1.80 50.16
N HIS A 609 9.30 -1.98 49.53
CA HIS A 609 8.52 -3.21 49.68
C HIS A 609 9.25 -4.40 49.04
N GLU A 610 9.07 -5.58 49.61
CA GLU A 610 9.72 -6.82 49.14
C GLU A 610 8.80 -7.70 48.29
N GLY A 611 7.51 -7.38 48.27
CA GLY A 611 6.49 -8.02 47.44
C GLY A 611 5.65 -7.01 46.66
N THR A 612 4.69 -7.52 45.89
CA THR A 612 3.70 -6.72 45.17
C THR A 612 3.07 -5.67 46.08
N VAL A 613 2.94 -4.43 45.60
CA VAL A 613 2.17 -3.40 46.29
C VAL A 613 0.75 -3.43 45.71
N ALA A 614 -0.22 -3.78 46.55
CA ALA A 614 -1.60 -4.04 46.14
C ALA A 614 -2.49 -2.79 46.23
N SER A 615 -2.18 -1.87 47.14
CA SER A 615 -2.93 -0.61 47.32
C SER A 615 -1.99 0.52 47.72
N ALA A 616 -2.32 1.74 47.28
CA ALA A 616 -1.73 2.99 47.73
C ALA A 616 -2.82 4.06 47.83
N VAL A 617 -2.87 4.79 48.95
CA VAL A 617 -3.87 5.84 49.21
C VAL A 617 -3.24 7.06 49.89
N TRP A 618 -3.75 8.23 49.55
CA TRP A 618 -3.31 9.51 50.12
C TRP A 618 -3.91 9.77 51.49
N SER A 619 -3.14 10.43 52.35
CA SER A 619 -3.70 11.06 53.54
C SER A 619 -4.61 12.24 53.16
N PRO A 620 -5.59 12.61 54.00
CA PRO A 620 -6.53 13.70 53.72
C PRO A 620 -5.86 15.07 53.49
N ASP A 621 -4.67 15.28 54.06
CA ASP A 621 -3.86 16.50 53.88
C ASP A 621 -3.00 16.48 52.59
N GLY A 622 -2.97 15.36 51.87
CA GLY A 622 -2.15 15.19 50.66
C GLY A 622 -0.63 15.10 50.89
N ALA A 623 -0.15 15.11 52.14
CA ALA A 623 1.29 15.11 52.42
C ALA A 623 1.91 13.70 52.43
N ARG A 624 1.12 12.70 52.81
CA ARG A 624 1.58 11.32 53.04
C ARG A 624 0.84 10.32 52.15
N LEU A 625 1.51 9.20 51.89
CA LEU A 625 0.93 8.02 51.22
C LEU A 625 1.00 6.83 52.17
N ALA A 626 -0.08 6.04 52.23
CA ALA A 626 -0.04 4.71 52.83
C ALA A 626 -0.06 3.65 51.72
N SER A 627 0.75 2.60 51.84
CA SER A 627 0.80 1.49 50.89
C SER A 627 0.68 0.14 51.57
N ALA A 628 -0.02 -0.81 50.95
CA ALA A 628 -0.19 -2.18 51.39
C ALA A 628 0.51 -3.16 50.45
N SER A 629 1.19 -4.17 51.00
CA SER A 629 1.98 -5.11 50.21
C SER A 629 1.81 -6.57 50.62
N TYR A 630 2.08 -7.45 49.66
CA TYR A 630 2.21 -8.88 49.85
C TYR A 630 3.41 -9.29 50.71
N ASP A 631 4.29 -8.34 51.08
CA ASP A 631 5.34 -8.58 52.10
C ASP A 631 4.80 -8.64 53.54
N GLY A 632 3.48 -8.55 53.72
CA GLY A 632 2.82 -8.60 55.03
C GLY A 632 2.90 -7.29 55.80
N THR A 633 3.37 -6.21 55.17
CA THR A 633 3.45 -4.87 55.80
C THR A 633 2.61 -3.84 55.07
N ALA A 634 2.09 -2.88 55.84
CA ALA A 634 1.71 -1.58 55.31
C ALA A 634 2.77 -0.53 55.68
N ARG A 635 2.91 0.53 54.89
CA ARG A 635 3.94 1.56 55.10
C ARG A 635 3.37 2.94 54.87
N ILE A 636 3.85 3.91 55.64
CA ILE A 636 3.53 5.33 55.49
C ILE A 636 4.76 6.04 54.94
N TRP A 637 4.55 6.85 53.92
CA TRP A 637 5.58 7.58 53.19
C TRP A 637 5.29 9.07 53.23
N ASP A 638 6.35 9.86 53.33
CA ASP A 638 6.29 11.29 53.09
C ASP A 638 6.68 11.55 51.63
N VAL A 639 5.79 12.19 50.87
CA VAL A 639 5.97 12.31 49.42
C VAL A 639 7.02 13.36 49.07
N ALA A 640 7.06 14.47 49.81
CA ALA A 640 7.98 15.57 49.56
C ALA A 640 9.45 15.15 49.76
N SER A 641 9.74 14.46 50.87
CA SER A 641 11.07 13.94 51.18
C SER A 641 11.37 12.60 50.50
N ARG A 642 10.35 11.91 49.98
CA ARG A 642 10.43 10.55 49.41
C ARG A 642 10.95 9.52 50.41
N THR A 643 10.72 9.76 51.70
CA THR A 643 11.17 8.88 52.78
C THR A 643 10.02 8.09 53.39
N ARG A 644 10.37 6.97 54.00
CA ARG A 644 9.42 6.13 54.73
C ARG A 644 9.31 6.65 56.16
N VAL A 645 8.11 7.08 56.56
CA VAL A 645 7.79 7.57 57.90
C VAL A 645 7.58 6.42 58.87
N ALA A 646 6.79 5.42 58.50
CA ALA A 646 6.45 4.29 59.37
C ALA A 646 6.35 2.96 58.60
N VAL A 647 6.57 1.84 59.32
CA VAL A 647 6.28 0.48 58.85
C VAL A 647 5.31 -0.16 59.83
N LEU A 648 4.12 -0.47 59.33
CA LEU A 648 3.03 -1.09 60.08
C LEU A 648 3.23 -2.61 60.03
N ARG A 649 3.85 -3.16 61.09
CA ARG A 649 4.16 -4.60 61.21
C ARG A 649 3.21 -5.26 62.20
N GLY A 650 2.60 -6.38 61.80
CA GLY A 650 1.76 -7.17 62.70
C GLY A 650 0.82 -8.15 62.01
N HIS A 651 0.51 -7.94 60.73
CA HIS A 651 -0.19 -8.94 59.92
C HIS A 651 0.68 -10.18 59.68
N ALA A 652 0.04 -11.35 59.61
CA ALA A 652 0.70 -12.65 59.47
C ALA A 652 0.85 -13.10 58.00
N ASP A 653 0.15 -12.45 57.08
CA ASP A 653 0.15 -12.76 55.64
C ASP A 653 -0.04 -11.45 54.84
N MET A 654 -0.22 -11.56 53.52
CA MET A 654 -0.34 -10.46 52.55
C MET A 654 -1.37 -9.41 52.95
N VAL A 655 -0.98 -8.13 52.91
CA VAL A 655 -1.89 -7.00 53.11
C VAL A 655 -2.42 -6.56 51.74
N TRP A 656 -3.76 -6.57 51.59
CA TRP A 656 -4.43 -6.29 50.31
C TRP A 656 -4.84 -4.84 50.13
N SER A 657 -5.27 -4.20 51.21
CA SER A 657 -5.78 -2.83 51.18
C SER A 657 -5.36 -2.03 52.39
N VAL A 658 -5.35 -0.72 52.22
CA VAL A 658 -5.06 0.27 53.25
C VAL A 658 -5.94 1.50 53.02
N ALA A 659 -6.46 2.08 54.10
CA ALA A 659 -7.34 3.24 54.07
C ALA A 659 -7.03 4.21 55.22
N TRP A 660 -6.98 5.50 54.92
CA TRP A 660 -6.83 6.56 55.91
C TRP A 660 -8.15 6.90 56.58
N SER A 661 -8.11 7.20 57.87
CA SER A 661 -9.24 7.85 58.53
C SER A 661 -9.42 9.29 58.00
N PRO A 662 -10.65 9.85 57.98
CA PRO A 662 -10.90 11.19 57.45
C PRO A 662 -10.14 12.32 58.17
N ASP A 663 -9.76 12.11 59.43
CA ASP A 663 -8.95 13.04 60.22
C ASP A 663 -7.42 12.88 60.00
N GLY A 664 -6.99 11.86 59.25
CA GLY A 664 -5.58 11.56 58.98
C GLY A 664 -4.78 11.05 60.18
N SER A 665 -5.43 10.74 61.31
CA SER A 665 -4.77 10.26 62.54
C SER A 665 -4.52 8.75 62.52
N ARG A 666 -5.34 7.99 61.79
CA ARG A 666 -5.34 6.53 61.79
C ARG A 666 -5.28 5.95 60.38
N VAL A 667 -4.76 4.74 60.28
CA VAL A 667 -4.73 3.93 59.06
C VAL A 667 -5.36 2.58 59.36
N ALA A 668 -6.27 2.10 58.51
CA ALA A 668 -6.78 0.73 58.56
C ALA A 668 -6.10 -0.11 57.48
N SER A 669 -5.75 -1.37 57.78
CA SER A 669 -5.23 -2.33 56.81
C SER A 669 -6.00 -3.64 56.84
N ALA A 670 -6.32 -4.17 55.67
CA ALA A 670 -7.02 -5.43 55.48
C ALA A 670 -6.08 -6.50 54.91
N SER A 671 -6.13 -7.71 55.49
CA SER A 671 -5.14 -8.74 55.24
C SER A 671 -5.74 -10.12 54.94
N ARG A 672 -4.91 -10.93 54.29
CA ARG A 672 -5.15 -12.34 54.02
C ARG A 672 -5.24 -13.19 55.29
N ASP A 673 -4.71 -12.71 56.41
CA ASP A 673 -4.82 -13.39 57.70
C ASP A 673 -6.25 -13.40 58.28
N GLY A 674 -7.19 -12.68 57.67
CA GLY A 674 -8.60 -12.63 58.08
C GLY A 674 -8.94 -11.47 59.00
N ASP A 675 -7.94 -10.66 59.39
CA ASP A 675 -8.11 -9.54 60.30
C ASP A 675 -8.00 -8.19 59.59
N ILE A 676 -8.58 -7.18 60.22
CA ILE A 676 -8.34 -5.76 59.91
C ILE A 676 -7.59 -5.15 61.08
N ARG A 677 -6.55 -4.36 60.82
CA ARG A 677 -5.82 -3.64 61.88
C ARG A 677 -5.94 -2.15 61.70
N ILE A 678 -6.20 -1.45 62.80
CA ILE A 678 -6.17 0.01 62.87
C ILE A 678 -4.86 0.42 63.52
N TRP A 679 -4.16 1.37 62.91
CA TRP A 679 -2.84 1.85 63.30
C TRP A 679 -2.88 3.35 63.58
N ASP A 680 -2.05 3.80 64.50
CA ASP A 680 -1.73 5.21 64.66
C ASP A 680 -0.80 5.63 63.51
N ALA A 681 -1.14 6.71 62.81
CA ALA A 681 -0.40 7.14 61.64
C ALA A 681 0.91 7.89 61.95
N ALA A 682 1.09 8.37 63.18
CA ALA A 682 2.27 9.13 63.59
C ALA A 682 3.44 8.20 63.94
N ASP A 683 3.18 7.11 64.66
CA ASP A 683 4.23 6.17 65.11
C ASP A 683 4.10 4.76 64.53
N GLY A 684 2.98 4.44 63.88
CA GLY A 684 2.74 3.14 63.25
C GLY A 684 2.38 2.02 64.23
N THR A 685 1.99 2.34 65.46
CA THR A 685 1.57 1.35 66.46
C THR A 685 0.15 0.84 66.19
N THR A 686 -0.14 -0.42 66.54
CA THR A 686 -1.49 -0.98 66.41
C THR A 686 -2.40 -0.42 67.51
N VAL A 687 -3.51 0.22 67.12
CA VAL A 687 -4.56 0.73 68.01
C VAL A 687 -5.59 -0.36 68.31
N SER A 688 -6.05 -1.06 67.27
CA SER A 688 -7.06 -2.13 67.40
C SER A 688 -6.89 -3.20 66.33
N THR A 689 -7.37 -4.41 66.61
CA THR A 689 -7.47 -5.52 65.65
C THR A 689 -8.92 -6.00 65.63
N LEU A 690 -9.53 -5.96 64.45
CA LEU A 690 -10.91 -6.36 64.20
C LEU A 690 -10.90 -7.76 63.59
N SER A 691 -11.38 -8.73 64.35
CA SER A 691 -11.43 -10.14 63.97
C SER A 691 -12.89 -10.61 63.93
N GLY A 692 -13.28 -11.33 62.87
CA GLY A 692 -14.63 -11.89 62.76
C GLY A 692 -14.98 -12.44 61.38
N HIS A 693 -14.29 -12.00 60.32
CA HIS A 693 -14.41 -12.60 59.00
C HIS A 693 -13.93 -14.06 58.98
N GLU A 694 -14.61 -14.90 58.17
CA GLU A 694 -14.28 -16.33 58.05
C GLU A 694 -13.34 -16.63 56.86
N GLY A 695 -12.98 -15.60 56.10
CA GLY A 695 -12.12 -15.66 54.92
C GLY A 695 -11.21 -14.45 54.82
N TRP A 696 -10.42 -14.38 53.74
CA TRP A 696 -9.46 -13.30 53.53
C TRP A 696 -10.18 -11.95 53.40
N VAL A 697 -9.73 -10.95 54.17
CA VAL A 697 -10.26 -9.60 54.07
C VAL A 697 -9.57 -8.90 52.91
N ARG A 698 -10.36 -8.53 51.90
CA ARG A 698 -9.88 -7.96 50.64
C ARG A 698 -9.76 -6.45 50.70
N ASP A 699 -10.61 -5.80 51.47
CA ASP A 699 -10.69 -4.36 51.55
C ASP A 699 -11.32 -3.86 52.85
N ALA A 700 -10.99 -2.62 53.23
CA ALA A 700 -11.58 -1.90 54.34
C ALA A 700 -11.67 -0.39 54.02
N ALA A 701 -12.81 0.23 54.28
CA ALA A 701 -13.06 1.64 54.00
C ALA A 701 -13.72 2.35 55.19
N TRP A 702 -13.23 3.56 55.50
CA TRP A 702 -13.76 4.41 56.55
C TRP A 702 -15.04 5.11 56.09
N SER A 703 -15.99 5.28 57.01
CA SER A 703 -17.10 6.21 56.81
C SER A 703 -16.60 7.66 56.82
N PRO A 704 -17.28 8.59 56.12
CA PRO A 704 -16.83 9.99 56.01
C PRO A 704 -16.72 10.72 57.36
N ASP A 705 -17.50 10.31 58.35
CA ASP A 705 -17.46 10.82 59.73
C ASP A 705 -16.36 10.17 60.60
N GLY A 706 -15.67 9.14 60.09
CA GLY A 706 -14.61 8.42 60.78
C GLY A 706 -15.07 7.51 61.93
N THR A 707 -16.38 7.32 62.13
CA THR A 707 -16.92 6.53 63.26
C THR A 707 -17.04 5.04 62.95
N ARG A 708 -17.21 4.68 61.67
CA ARG A 708 -17.45 3.32 61.21
C ARG A 708 -16.39 2.88 60.19
N LEU A 709 -16.16 1.57 60.14
CA LEU A 709 -15.37 0.93 59.09
C LEU A 709 -16.24 -0.12 58.38
N ALA A 710 -16.23 -0.14 57.06
CA ALA A 710 -16.81 -1.23 56.28
C ALA A 710 -15.71 -2.14 55.75
N SER A 711 -15.91 -3.45 55.75
CA SER A 711 -14.93 -4.42 55.24
C SER A 711 -15.55 -5.43 54.29
N ALA A 712 -14.77 -5.86 53.31
CA ALA A 712 -15.17 -6.82 52.28
C ALA A 712 -14.27 -8.07 52.32
N SER A 713 -14.85 -9.27 52.16
CA SER A 713 -14.15 -10.54 52.35
C SER A 713 -14.52 -11.64 51.34
N ASP A 714 -13.64 -12.64 51.24
CA ASP A 714 -13.87 -13.91 50.55
C ASP A 714 -15.01 -14.75 51.17
N ASP A 715 -15.44 -14.44 52.40
CA ASP A 715 -16.61 -15.06 53.02
C ASP A 715 -17.96 -14.57 52.44
N ARG A 716 -17.91 -13.75 51.38
CA ARG A 716 -19.05 -13.18 50.64
C ARG A 716 -19.87 -12.18 51.44
N THR A 717 -19.33 -11.66 52.55
CA THR A 717 -20.00 -10.69 53.40
C THR A 717 -19.32 -9.33 53.37
N ILE A 718 -20.12 -8.30 53.66
CA ILE A 718 -19.63 -7.00 54.06
C ILE A 718 -19.91 -6.87 55.56
N ARG A 719 -18.93 -6.42 56.35
CA ARG A 719 -19.13 -6.17 57.78
C ARG A 719 -18.91 -4.70 58.11
N ILE A 720 -19.73 -4.18 59.01
CA ILE A 720 -19.62 -2.82 59.53
C ILE A 720 -19.14 -2.88 60.96
N TRP A 721 -18.14 -2.07 61.29
CA TRP A 721 -17.47 -2.05 62.58
C TRP A 721 -17.54 -0.66 63.20
N ASP A 722 -17.58 -0.59 64.52
CA ASP A 722 -17.29 0.62 65.27
C ASP A 722 -15.78 0.83 65.30
N ALA A 723 -15.29 1.95 64.76
CA ALA A 723 -13.86 2.17 64.61
C ALA A 723 -13.14 2.57 65.92
N ALA A 724 -13.89 2.96 66.95
CA ALA A 724 -13.34 3.33 68.25
C ALA A 724 -13.34 2.14 69.22
N ALA A 725 -14.47 1.42 69.31
CA ALA A 725 -14.62 0.26 70.17
C ALA A 725 -14.01 -1.02 69.55
N GLY A 726 -14.02 -1.11 68.22
CA GLY A 726 -13.62 -2.31 67.48
C GLY A 726 -14.69 -3.40 67.42
N ASP A 727 -15.92 -3.07 67.80
CA ASP A 727 -17.05 -4.01 67.82
C ASP A 727 -17.66 -4.17 66.42
N GLU A 728 -18.16 -5.37 66.12
CA GLU A 728 -18.96 -5.63 64.93
C GLU A 728 -20.38 -5.08 65.13
N LEU A 729 -20.81 -4.18 64.25
CA LEU A 729 -22.13 -3.56 64.25
C LEU A 729 -23.13 -4.30 63.38
N ALA A 730 -22.71 -4.78 62.20
CA ALA A 730 -23.60 -5.46 61.26
C ALA A 730 -22.84 -6.38 60.29
N VAL A 731 -23.54 -7.41 59.79
CA VAL A 731 -23.09 -8.29 58.70
C VAL A 731 -24.11 -8.23 57.56
N TRP A 732 -23.69 -7.74 56.41
CA TRP A 732 -24.52 -7.65 55.21
C TRP A 732 -24.19 -8.79 54.24
N ARG A 733 -25.25 -9.46 53.78
CA ARG A 733 -25.19 -10.61 52.88
C ARG A 733 -25.99 -10.33 51.62
N GLY A 734 -25.51 -10.80 50.47
CA GLY A 734 -26.25 -10.69 49.22
C GLY A 734 -25.43 -10.99 47.97
N HIS A 735 -24.10 -10.85 48.02
CA HIS A 735 -23.21 -11.30 46.96
C HIS A 735 -23.11 -12.83 46.91
N GLU A 736 -22.94 -13.38 45.70
CA GLU A 736 -22.88 -14.83 45.46
C GLU A 736 -21.44 -15.37 45.48
N ASP A 737 -20.44 -14.49 45.47
CA ASP A 737 -19.01 -14.81 45.49
C ASP A 737 -18.23 -13.75 46.31
N THR A 738 -16.89 -13.87 46.37
CA THR A 738 -15.98 -12.95 47.08
C THR A 738 -16.39 -11.49 46.89
N VAL A 739 -16.50 -10.73 47.99
CA VAL A 739 -16.62 -9.28 47.93
C VAL A 739 -15.21 -8.70 47.89
N ARG A 740 -14.87 -8.04 46.79
CA ARG A 740 -13.50 -7.59 46.53
C ARG A 740 -13.20 -6.24 47.15
N MET A 741 -14.12 -5.30 47.07
CA MET A 741 -13.91 -3.91 47.48
C MET A 741 -15.20 -3.27 47.98
N VAL A 742 -15.07 -2.32 48.90
CA VAL A 742 -16.19 -1.58 49.50
C VAL A 742 -15.85 -0.09 49.57
N ALA A 743 -16.82 0.79 49.30
CA ALA A 743 -16.61 2.23 49.34
C ALA A 743 -17.85 2.94 49.91
N TRP A 744 -17.63 3.84 50.86
CA TRP A 744 -18.68 4.72 51.38
C TRP A 744 -18.98 5.84 50.39
N SER A 745 -20.25 6.23 50.29
CA SER A 745 -20.63 7.46 49.61
C SER A 745 -20.12 8.68 50.40
N PRO A 746 -19.88 9.82 49.74
CA PRO A 746 -19.37 11.03 50.41
C PRO A 746 -20.30 11.56 51.52
N ASP A 747 -21.61 11.32 51.41
CA ASP A 747 -22.62 11.67 52.42
C ASP A 747 -22.66 10.68 53.60
N GLY A 748 -22.10 9.47 53.45
CA GLY A 748 -22.10 8.41 54.47
C GLY A 748 -23.42 7.61 54.56
N ASP A 749 -24.41 7.90 53.72
CA ASP A 749 -25.73 7.26 53.76
C ASP A 749 -25.77 5.97 52.95
N ARG A 750 -24.82 5.77 52.03
CA ARG A 750 -24.75 4.61 51.15
C ARG A 750 -23.37 3.96 51.17
N VAL A 751 -23.35 2.67 50.88
CA VAL A 751 -22.12 1.90 50.67
C VAL A 751 -22.22 1.21 49.32
N ALA A 752 -21.15 1.21 48.55
CA ALA A 752 -21.05 0.46 47.32
C ALA A 752 -20.07 -0.70 47.50
N SER A 753 -20.38 -1.85 46.89
CA SER A 753 -19.50 -3.02 46.89
C SER A 753 -19.37 -3.61 45.50
N CYS A 754 -18.24 -4.27 45.24
CA CYS A 754 -18.01 -5.03 44.02
C CYS A 754 -17.54 -6.45 44.33
N SER A 755 -17.88 -7.41 43.46
CA SER A 755 -17.71 -8.84 43.72
C SER A 755 -17.26 -9.64 42.51
N TYR A 756 -16.71 -10.83 42.80
CA TYR A 756 -16.40 -11.86 41.82
C TYR A 756 -17.63 -12.48 41.15
N ASP A 757 -18.83 -12.23 41.70
CA ASP A 757 -20.12 -12.60 41.07
C ASP A 757 -20.47 -11.76 39.82
N ARG A 758 -19.55 -10.88 39.37
CA ARG A 758 -19.67 -9.99 38.21
C ARG A 758 -20.66 -8.83 38.41
N THR A 759 -21.03 -8.54 39.66
CA THR A 759 -21.92 -7.45 40.00
C THR A 759 -21.27 -6.44 40.94
N ALA A 760 -21.80 -5.22 40.92
CA ALA A 760 -21.66 -4.27 42.00
C ALA A 760 -23.03 -3.99 42.63
N ARG A 761 -23.05 -3.66 43.92
CA ARG A 761 -24.28 -3.37 44.67
C ARG A 761 -24.15 -2.05 45.41
N VAL A 762 -25.27 -1.37 45.57
CA VAL A 762 -25.41 -0.19 46.43
C VAL A 762 -26.31 -0.55 47.60
N TRP A 763 -25.83 -0.27 48.80
CA TRP A 763 -26.45 -0.60 50.07
C TRP A 763 -26.85 0.68 50.78
N ASP A 764 -28.02 0.67 51.41
CA ASP A 764 -28.38 1.67 52.40
C ASP A 764 -27.58 1.43 53.69
N ALA A 765 -26.84 2.43 54.15
CA ALA A 765 -25.93 2.26 55.28
C ALA A 765 -26.63 2.17 56.64
N ALA A 766 -27.88 2.62 56.74
CA ALA A 766 -28.66 2.56 57.96
C ALA A 766 -29.46 1.24 58.04
N ALA A 767 -30.07 0.83 56.92
CA ALA A 767 -30.89 -0.37 56.83
C ALA A 767 -30.07 -1.65 56.58
N GLY A 768 -28.90 -1.55 55.95
CA GLY A 768 -28.07 -2.70 55.58
C GLY A 768 -28.66 -3.55 54.45
N THR A 769 -29.53 -2.97 53.63
CA THR A 769 -30.19 -3.64 52.50
C THR A 769 -29.69 -3.11 51.17
N SER A 770 -29.57 -3.99 50.17
CA SER A 770 -29.29 -3.60 48.79
C SER A 770 -30.53 -3.82 47.93
N ASP A 771 -31.18 -2.73 47.52
CA ASP A 771 -32.30 -2.83 46.57
C ASP A 771 -31.82 -2.80 45.11
N THR A 772 -30.56 -2.41 44.88
CA THR A 772 -30.03 -2.23 43.54
C THR A 772 -28.74 -3.00 43.26
N THR A 773 -28.74 -3.73 42.14
CA THR A 773 -27.58 -4.47 41.63
C THR A 773 -27.20 -3.94 40.25
N LEU A 774 -25.98 -3.41 40.14
CA LEU A 774 -25.38 -2.96 38.89
C LEU A 774 -24.88 -4.18 38.11
N ARG A 775 -25.57 -4.49 37.00
CA ARG A 775 -25.26 -5.63 36.13
C ARG A 775 -24.83 -5.13 34.76
N GLY A 776 -23.78 -5.74 34.20
CA GLY A 776 -23.33 -5.43 32.85
C GLY A 776 -21.96 -6.01 32.52
N HIS A 777 -21.07 -6.13 33.51
CA HIS A 777 -19.74 -6.71 33.33
C HIS A 777 -19.81 -8.19 32.94
N ALA A 778 -18.92 -8.60 32.02
CA ALA A 778 -18.85 -9.98 31.53
C ALA A 778 -18.01 -10.89 32.44
N ASP A 779 -17.15 -10.30 33.26
CA ASP A 779 -16.23 -10.94 34.20
C ASP A 779 -16.27 -10.21 35.55
N LEU A 780 -15.51 -10.68 36.53
CA LEU A 780 -15.53 -10.19 37.91
C LEU A 780 -15.29 -8.68 38.00
N VAL A 781 -15.94 -8.03 38.96
CA VAL A 781 -15.77 -6.60 39.23
C VAL A 781 -14.73 -6.45 40.31
N TRP A 782 -13.65 -5.75 40.00
CA TRP A 782 -12.47 -5.71 40.86
C TRP A 782 -12.40 -4.44 41.72
N SER A 783 -12.83 -3.30 41.18
CA SER A 783 -12.72 -1.99 41.86
C SER A 783 -14.00 -1.18 41.66
N ILE A 784 -14.32 -0.36 42.65
CA ILE A 784 -15.47 0.54 42.66
C ILE A 784 -15.16 1.88 43.33
N ALA A 785 -15.58 3.00 42.77
CA ALA A 785 -15.38 4.30 43.41
C ALA A 785 -16.61 5.21 43.22
N TRP A 786 -16.89 6.01 44.24
CA TRP A 786 -17.89 7.08 44.18
C TRP A 786 -17.29 8.34 43.55
N SER A 787 -18.11 9.08 42.81
CA SER A 787 -17.77 10.47 42.50
C SER A 787 -17.79 11.33 43.76
N PRO A 788 -17.03 12.44 43.81
CA PRO A 788 -16.96 13.31 44.98
C PRO A 788 -18.31 13.92 45.40
N ASP A 789 -19.24 14.08 44.45
CA ASP A 789 -20.60 14.56 44.68
C ASP A 789 -21.58 13.44 45.12
N GLY A 790 -21.18 12.17 45.06
CA GLY A 790 -22.02 11.01 45.38
C GLY A 790 -23.08 10.66 44.32
N ASP A 791 -23.15 11.37 43.19
CA ASP A 791 -24.17 11.18 42.15
C ASP A 791 -23.80 10.10 41.12
N ARG A 792 -22.54 9.67 41.07
CA ARG A 792 -22.03 8.66 40.13
C ARG A 792 -21.20 7.60 40.82
N LEU A 793 -21.14 6.44 40.18
CA LEU A 793 -20.29 5.32 40.56
C LEU A 793 -19.47 4.87 39.35
N VAL A 794 -18.24 4.44 39.58
CA VAL A 794 -17.41 3.85 38.53
C VAL A 794 -16.95 2.46 38.97
N THR A 795 -17.05 1.48 38.08
CA THR A 795 -16.62 0.11 38.33
C THR A 795 -15.58 -0.33 37.30
N ALA A 796 -14.58 -1.09 37.72
CA ALA A 796 -13.57 -1.67 36.84
C ALA A 796 -13.56 -3.20 36.96
N SER A 797 -13.37 -3.88 35.82
CA SER A 797 -13.52 -5.33 35.73
C SER A 797 -12.38 -6.00 34.95
N HIS A 798 -12.22 -7.30 35.20
CA HIS A 798 -11.39 -8.19 34.39
C HIS A 798 -11.90 -8.35 32.94
N ASP A 799 -13.13 -7.92 32.62
CA ASP A 799 -13.63 -7.87 31.23
C ASP A 799 -13.01 -6.75 30.39
N ARG A 800 -11.99 -6.07 30.94
CA ARG A 800 -11.22 -4.97 30.35
C ARG A 800 -12.02 -3.67 30.17
N THR A 801 -13.18 -3.58 30.81
CA THR A 801 -14.03 -2.39 30.76
C THR A 801 -14.08 -1.68 32.10
N ILE A 802 -14.30 -0.37 32.01
CA ILE A 802 -14.70 0.45 33.14
C ILE A 802 -16.11 0.95 32.83
N ARG A 803 -17.02 0.89 33.79
CA ARG A 803 -18.41 1.34 33.61
C ARG A 803 -18.71 2.48 34.56
N LEU A 804 -19.32 3.52 34.03
CA LEU A 804 -19.81 4.67 34.78
C LEU A 804 -21.32 4.54 34.95
N TRP A 805 -21.80 4.74 36.17
CA TRP A 805 -23.19 4.54 36.56
C TRP A 805 -23.74 5.80 37.22
N SER A 806 -25.03 6.06 37.06
CA SER A 806 -25.75 7.00 37.93
C SER A 806 -26.01 6.33 39.27
N SER A 807 -25.72 7.00 40.39
CA SER A 807 -26.02 6.45 41.71
C SER A 807 -27.49 6.60 42.11
N ARG A 808 -28.21 7.53 41.48
CA ARG A 808 -29.63 7.80 41.75
C ARG A 808 -30.53 6.77 41.09
N ASP A 809 -30.35 6.59 39.79
CA ASP A 809 -31.21 5.72 38.98
C ASP A 809 -30.58 4.35 38.73
N CYS A 810 -29.30 4.17 39.10
CA CYS A 810 -28.52 2.95 38.89
C CYS A 810 -28.47 2.47 37.44
N VAL A 811 -28.52 3.42 36.51
CA VAL A 811 -28.38 3.19 35.07
C VAL A 811 -26.93 3.37 34.63
N GLU A 812 -26.53 2.60 33.63
CA GLU A 812 -25.23 2.75 32.98
C GLU A 812 -25.19 4.06 32.16
N LEU A 813 -24.21 4.91 32.45
CA LEU A 813 -23.97 6.18 31.76
C LEU A 813 -22.94 6.05 30.64
N ALA A 814 -21.92 5.20 30.83
CA ALA A 814 -20.87 4.96 29.83
C ALA A 814 -20.11 3.65 30.09
N VAL A 815 -19.56 3.08 29.01
CA VAL A 815 -18.56 2.01 29.06
C VAL A 815 -17.26 2.55 28.46
N LEU A 816 -16.20 2.59 29.25
CA LEU A 816 -14.87 3.00 28.83
C LEU A 816 -14.07 1.74 28.45
N ARG A 817 -13.58 1.73 27.21
CA ARG A 817 -12.73 0.67 26.67
C ARG A 817 -11.41 1.25 26.25
N GLY A 818 -10.34 0.49 26.45
CA GLY A 818 -9.04 0.85 25.93
C GLY A 818 -7.93 -0.03 26.47
N HIS A 819 -8.03 -0.49 27.73
CA HIS A 819 -7.07 -1.43 28.29
C HIS A 819 -7.05 -2.75 27.50
N GLY A 820 -5.83 -3.25 27.25
CA GLY A 820 -5.65 -4.52 26.52
C GLY A 820 -5.80 -5.75 27.41
N GLU A 821 -5.75 -5.55 28.73
CA GLU A 821 -5.78 -6.58 29.77
C GLU A 821 -6.70 -6.14 30.93
N ASN A 822 -6.81 -6.98 31.95
CA ASN A 822 -7.71 -6.82 33.09
C ASN A 822 -7.50 -5.47 33.81
N VAL A 823 -8.59 -4.75 34.09
CA VAL A 823 -8.56 -3.50 34.87
C VAL A 823 -8.71 -3.82 36.35
N ARG A 824 -7.77 -3.32 37.16
CA ARG A 824 -7.66 -3.61 38.60
C ARG A 824 -7.92 -2.42 39.52
N GLY A 825 -7.78 -1.20 39.04
CA GLY A 825 -8.02 -0.02 39.85
C GLY A 825 -8.82 1.01 39.10
N VAL A 826 -9.71 1.71 39.80
CA VAL A 826 -10.35 2.91 39.29
C VAL A 826 -10.58 3.92 40.41
N ALA A 827 -10.34 5.19 40.13
CA ALA A 827 -10.56 6.28 41.07
C ALA A 827 -11.02 7.56 40.37
N PHE A 828 -11.95 8.28 40.99
CA PHE A 828 -12.31 9.64 40.61
C PHE A 828 -11.26 10.64 41.09
N ALA A 829 -10.99 11.63 40.26
CA ALA A 829 -10.32 12.84 40.71
C ALA A 829 -11.27 13.65 41.62
N PRO A 830 -10.74 14.46 42.55
CA PRO A 830 -11.54 15.28 43.46
C PRO A 830 -12.46 16.29 42.76
N ASP A 831 -12.16 16.64 41.50
CA ASP A 831 -12.99 17.51 40.67
C ASP A 831 -14.24 16.81 40.10
N GLY A 832 -14.33 15.47 40.15
CA GLY A 832 -15.44 14.69 39.58
C GLY A 832 -15.47 14.63 38.04
N THR A 833 -14.56 15.32 37.38
CA THR A 833 -14.46 15.41 35.91
C THR A 833 -13.48 14.40 35.31
N ARG A 834 -12.55 13.88 36.12
CA ARG A 834 -11.51 12.95 35.67
C ARG A 834 -11.55 11.61 36.39
N LEU A 835 -11.13 10.56 35.69
CA LEU A 835 -10.94 9.21 36.21
C LEU A 835 -9.51 8.75 35.94
N ALA A 836 -8.96 7.95 36.85
CA ALA A 836 -7.75 7.17 36.62
C ALA A 836 -8.09 5.68 36.70
N SER A 837 -7.51 4.87 35.81
CA SER A 837 -7.63 3.41 35.86
C SER A 837 -6.27 2.73 35.78
N ALA A 838 -6.10 1.66 36.54
CA ALA A 838 -4.88 0.84 36.59
C ALA A 838 -5.18 -0.56 36.08
N ALA A 839 -4.26 -1.16 35.31
CA ALA A 839 -4.50 -2.47 34.69
C ALA A 839 -3.25 -3.37 34.60
N ASP A 840 -3.50 -4.62 34.21
CA ASP A 840 -2.49 -5.65 33.96
C ASP A 840 -1.60 -5.37 32.75
N ASP A 841 -2.02 -4.48 31.86
CA ASP A 841 -1.23 -4.02 30.71
C ASP A 841 -0.08 -3.07 31.10
N ARG A 842 0.18 -2.94 32.43
CA ARG A 842 1.22 -2.11 33.05
C ARG A 842 1.01 -0.61 32.86
N THR A 843 -0.17 -0.22 32.39
CA THR A 843 -0.50 1.19 32.16
C THR A 843 -1.48 1.71 33.18
N VAL A 844 -1.42 3.01 33.38
CA VAL A 844 -2.46 3.77 34.04
C VAL A 844 -3.05 4.72 33.02
N ARG A 845 -4.37 4.80 32.92
CA ARG A 845 -5.06 5.63 31.92
C ARG A 845 -5.90 6.70 32.59
N PHE A 846 -5.90 7.87 31.95
CA PHE A 846 -6.75 8.99 32.34
C PHE A 846 -7.95 9.09 31.42
N TRP A 847 -9.11 9.35 32.01
CA TRP A 847 -10.36 9.50 31.28
C TRP A 847 -11.08 10.76 31.74
N ASP A 848 -11.71 11.44 30.80
CA ASP A 848 -12.70 12.48 31.10
C ASP A 848 -14.07 11.81 31.34
N THR A 849 -14.81 12.28 32.34
CA THR A 849 -16.16 11.78 32.65
C THR A 849 -17.22 12.29 31.69
N ASP A 850 -16.89 13.28 30.86
CA ASP A 850 -17.63 13.77 29.70
C ASP A 850 -16.85 13.48 28.39
N ARG A 851 -17.47 13.61 27.20
CA ARG A 851 -16.82 13.22 25.92
C ARG A 851 -15.88 14.31 25.39
N ALA A 852 -14.87 13.94 24.61
CA ALA A 852 -13.79 14.85 24.19
C ALA A 852 -14.21 16.02 23.27
N ALA A 853 -15.33 15.92 22.55
CA ALA A 853 -15.88 17.00 21.74
C ALA A 853 -17.01 17.80 22.43
N GLU A 854 -17.45 17.35 23.61
CA GLU A 854 -18.50 18.03 24.38
C GLU A 854 -17.86 19.18 25.16
N ILE A 855 -18.37 20.40 24.96
CA ILE A 855 -18.00 21.57 25.76
C ILE A 855 -18.83 21.59 27.04
N THR A 856 -20.15 21.43 26.90
CA THR A 856 -21.10 21.49 28.02
C THR A 856 -22.23 20.49 27.82
N VAL A 857 -22.63 19.80 28.89
CA VAL A 857 -23.83 18.94 28.91
C VAL A 857 -24.81 19.47 29.94
N LEU A 858 -25.97 19.90 29.48
CA LEU A 858 -27.02 20.47 30.30
C LEU A 858 -28.09 19.40 30.57
N ARG A 859 -28.25 19.07 31.85
CA ARG A 859 -29.17 18.03 32.34
C ARG A 859 -30.21 18.65 33.27
N GLY A 860 -31.45 18.23 33.14
CA GLY A 860 -32.53 18.71 34.01
C GLY A 860 -33.93 18.35 33.56
N HIS A 861 -34.13 18.12 32.26
CA HIS A 861 -35.42 17.65 31.72
C HIS A 861 -35.72 16.20 32.11
N ALA A 862 -37.00 15.92 32.35
CA ALA A 862 -37.48 14.58 32.72
C ALA A 862 -37.76 13.69 31.51
N ALA A 863 -37.98 14.30 30.34
CA ALA A 863 -38.27 13.65 29.06
C ALA A 863 -37.38 14.22 27.92
N ALA A 864 -37.62 13.75 26.70
CA ALA A 864 -36.87 14.13 25.50
C ALA A 864 -36.90 15.65 25.25
N VAL A 865 -35.77 16.22 24.83
CA VAL A 865 -35.66 17.64 24.52
C VAL A 865 -35.99 17.84 23.04
N ALA A 866 -37.03 18.63 22.77
CA ALA A 866 -37.62 18.87 21.45
C ALA A 866 -36.85 19.87 20.61
N ALA A 867 -36.49 21.00 21.22
CA ALA A 867 -35.87 22.13 20.54
C ALA A 867 -34.86 22.84 21.43
N VAL A 868 -33.92 23.54 20.81
CA VAL A 868 -32.91 24.37 21.46
C VAL A 868 -32.71 25.68 20.70
N GLY A 869 -32.69 26.78 21.43
CA GLY A 869 -32.47 28.12 20.88
C GLY A 869 -31.29 28.81 21.54
N TRP A 870 -30.50 29.53 20.73
CA TRP A 870 -29.39 30.35 21.20
C TRP A 870 -29.77 31.84 21.14
N SER A 871 -29.50 32.57 22.20
CA SER A 871 -29.68 34.03 22.24
C SER A 871 -28.44 34.77 21.73
N THR A 872 -28.61 36.02 21.32
CA THR A 872 -27.50 36.90 20.94
C THR A 872 -26.51 37.17 22.08
N GLY A 873 -26.92 36.99 23.34
CA GLY A 873 -26.08 37.12 24.54
C GLY A 873 -25.46 35.81 25.05
N ASP A 874 -25.31 34.79 24.19
CA ASP A 874 -24.72 33.49 24.51
C ASP A 874 -25.48 32.63 25.56
N ARG A 875 -26.77 32.90 25.77
CA ARG A 875 -27.68 32.07 26.60
C ARG A 875 -28.43 31.04 25.78
N LEU A 876 -28.69 29.88 26.37
CA LEU A 876 -29.46 28.79 25.76
C LEU A 876 -30.86 28.68 26.36
N ALA A 877 -31.82 28.34 25.52
CA ALA A 877 -33.15 27.89 25.95
C ALA A 877 -33.46 26.53 25.31
N SER A 878 -34.25 25.71 25.99
CA SER A 878 -34.68 24.42 25.48
C SER A 878 -36.14 24.13 25.77
N ALA A 879 -36.81 23.41 24.88
CA ALA A 879 -38.17 22.91 25.04
C ALA A 879 -38.17 21.39 25.18
N SER A 880 -39.08 20.82 25.98
CA SER A 880 -39.10 19.39 26.28
C SER A 880 -40.50 18.80 26.30
N TYR A 881 -40.55 17.50 26.04
CA TYR A 881 -41.75 16.68 26.13
C TYR A 881 -42.22 16.49 27.59
N ASP A 882 -41.44 16.96 28.58
CA ASP A 882 -41.87 17.00 29.99
C ASP A 882 -42.86 18.14 30.29
N GLY A 883 -43.27 18.89 29.28
CA GLY A 883 -44.20 20.02 29.39
C GLY A 883 -43.56 21.31 29.90
N THR A 884 -42.22 21.37 29.97
CA THR A 884 -41.48 22.56 30.41
C THR A 884 -40.51 23.05 29.33
N ALA A 885 -40.27 24.35 29.35
CA ALA A 885 -39.09 24.95 28.72
C ALA A 885 -38.11 25.42 29.79
N ARG A 886 -36.83 25.53 29.45
CA ARG A 886 -35.77 25.96 30.36
C ARG A 886 -34.90 27.02 29.72
N ILE A 887 -34.51 28.00 30.51
CA ILE A 887 -33.43 28.94 30.17
C ILE A 887 -32.22 28.55 31.02
N TRP A 888 -31.12 28.24 30.36
CA TRP A 888 -29.89 27.80 31.00
C TRP A 888 -29.05 29.01 31.40
N VAL A 889 -28.67 29.06 32.68
CA VAL A 889 -27.88 30.13 33.29
C VAL A 889 -26.72 29.50 34.05
N ASP A 890 -25.67 30.26 34.33
CA ASP A 890 -24.51 29.75 35.06
C ASP A 890 -24.93 29.13 36.40
N GLY A 891 -24.63 27.84 36.57
CA GLY A 891 -24.95 27.08 37.79
C GLY A 891 -26.38 26.50 37.86
N GLY A 892 -27.21 26.59 36.82
CA GLY A 892 -28.54 25.97 36.84
C GLY A 892 -29.45 26.24 35.62
N SER A 893 -30.75 26.25 35.86
CA SER A 893 -31.75 26.55 34.83
C SER A 893 -32.99 27.22 35.43
N LEU A 894 -33.51 28.25 34.78
CA LEU A 894 -34.85 28.79 35.04
C LEU A 894 -35.88 27.90 34.33
N VAL A 895 -36.82 27.31 35.08
CA VAL A 895 -37.84 26.40 34.54
C VAL A 895 -39.13 27.17 34.26
N LEU A 896 -39.52 27.23 32.99
CA LEU A 896 -40.73 27.89 32.50
C LEU A 896 -41.91 26.91 32.63
N ARG A 897 -42.77 27.15 33.62
CA ARG A 897 -43.91 26.28 33.96
C ARG A 897 -45.21 27.02 33.65
N GLY A 898 -45.89 26.61 32.59
CA GLY A 898 -47.22 27.11 32.24
C GLY A 898 -47.91 26.30 31.15
N HIS A 899 -47.15 25.64 30.27
CA HIS A 899 -47.71 24.65 29.35
C HIS A 899 -48.28 23.44 30.09
N THR A 900 -49.36 22.88 29.54
CA THR A 900 -50.07 21.73 30.14
C THR A 900 -49.80 20.41 29.43
N ASP A 901 -49.06 20.45 28.33
CA ASP A 901 -48.66 19.32 27.49
C ASP A 901 -47.25 19.59 26.91
N GLU A 902 -46.73 18.66 26.11
CA GLU A 902 -45.39 18.71 25.49
C GLU A 902 -45.08 20.09 24.86
N VAL A 903 -43.86 20.60 25.10
CA VAL A 903 -43.35 21.82 24.45
C VAL A 903 -42.42 21.38 23.31
N TRP A 904 -42.71 21.83 22.09
CA TRP A 904 -42.05 21.34 20.88
C TRP A 904 -41.03 22.30 20.28
N ASP A 905 -41.20 23.61 20.47
CA ASP A 905 -40.30 24.60 19.87
C ASP A 905 -40.02 25.76 20.82
N VAL A 906 -38.87 26.41 20.63
CA VAL A 906 -38.40 27.54 21.42
C VAL A 906 -37.62 28.54 20.57
N ALA A 907 -37.97 29.82 20.66
CA ALA A 907 -37.29 30.87 19.91
C ALA A 907 -36.96 32.08 20.79
N TRP A 908 -35.73 32.56 20.70
CA TRP A 908 -35.30 33.80 21.34
C TRP A 908 -35.74 35.02 20.54
N SER A 909 -36.13 36.08 21.24
CA SER A 909 -36.23 37.39 20.61
C SER A 909 -34.83 37.90 20.21
N PRO A 910 -34.70 38.75 19.17
CA PRO A 910 -33.40 39.22 18.69
C PRO A 910 -32.59 40.01 19.74
N ASP A 911 -33.28 40.70 20.65
CA ASP A 911 -32.68 41.40 21.80
C ASP A 911 -32.20 40.45 22.91
N GLY A 912 -32.58 39.16 22.84
CA GLY A 912 -32.25 38.16 23.85
C GLY A 912 -33.00 38.32 25.16
N GLU A 913 -34.00 39.20 25.26
CA GLU A 913 -34.72 39.48 26.52
C GLU A 913 -35.95 38.61 26.73
N ARG A 914 -36.42 37.92 25.68
CA ARG A 914 -37.61 37.07 25.71
C ARG A 914 -37.38 35.73 25.03
N VAL A 915 -38.20 34.77 25.44
CA VAL A 915 -38.29 33.44 24.84
C VAL A 915 -39.74 33.20 24.48
N ALA A 916 -40.01 32.74 23.26
CA ALA A 916 -41.30 32.23 22.86
C ALA A 916 -41.26 30.70 22.80
N THR A 917 -42.33 30.03 23.20
CA THR A 917 -42.45 28.57 23.19
C THR A 917 -43.74 28.14 22.50
N ALA A 918 -43.68 27.03 21.76
CA ALA A 918 -44.85 26.40 21.11
C ALA A 918 -45.15 25.03 21.73
N SER A 919 -46.42 24.71 21.91
CA SER A 919 -46.83 23.49 22.60
C SER A 919 -48.01 22.76 21.96
N ARG A 920 -48.04 21.45 22.23
CA ARG A 920 -49.17 20.57 21.99
C ARG A 920 -50.45 21.01 22.71
N ASP A 921 -50.35 21.84 23.75
CA ASP A 921 -51.52 22.38 24.43
C ASP A 921 -52.32 23.42 23.62
N ARG A 922 -51.94 23.64 22.35
CA ARG A 922 -52.54 24.58 21.39
C ARG A 922 -52.23 26.05 21.66
N THR A 923 -51.25 26.33 22.51
CA THR A 923 -50.82 27.70 22.82
C THR A 923 -49.37 27.95 22.41
N ALA A 924 -49.08 29.20 22.07
CA ALA A 924 -47.73 29.74 22.11
C ALA A 924 -47.60 30.69 23.31
N ARG A 925 -46.50 30.64 24.05
CA ARG A 925 -46.30 31.48 25.25
C ARG A 925 -45.03 32.30 25.12
N ILE A 926 -45.07 33.52 25.65
CA ILE A 926 -43.93 34.45 25.66
C ILE A 926 -43.49 34.63 27.10
N TRP A 927 -42.20 34.48 27.34
CA TRP A 927 -41.56 34.50 28.64
C TRP A 927 -40.48 35.57 28.67
N ARG A 928 -40.34 36.22 29.82
CA ARG A 928 -39.21 37.10 30.10
C ARG A 928 -38.00 36.27 30.49
N ALA A 929 -36.87 36.52 29.83
CA ALA A 929 -35.66 35.71 30.04
C ALA A 929 -34.95 35.98 31.38
N ALA A 930 -35.17 37.14 31.99
CA ALA A 930 -34.51 37.55 33.23
C ALA A 930 -34.97 36.73 34.45
N ASP A 931 -36.27 36.41 34.54
CA ASP A 931 -36.90 35.79 35.70
C ASP A 931 -37.76 34.56 35.35
N GLY A 932 -37.99 34.30 34.05
CA GLY A 932 -38.86 33.24 33.57
C GLY A 932 -40.36 33.53 33.72
N ALA A 933 -40.74 34.80 33.95
CA ALA A 933 -42.14 35.18 34.07
C ALA A 933 -42.87 35.10 32.72
N GLU A 934 -44.11 34.58 32.73
CA GLU A 934 -44.99 34.60 31.57
C GLU A 934 -45.48 36.02 31.29
N GLU A 935 -45.26 36.52 30.06
CA GLU A 935 -45.71 37.84 29.61
C GLU A 935 -46.99 37.78 28.77
N ALA A 936 -47.17 36.72 27.97
CA ALA A 936 -48.35 36.55 27.13
C ALA A 936 -48.62 35.08 26.76
N VAL A 937 -49.88 34.77 26.48
CA VAL A 937 -50.36 33.49 25.94
C VAL A 937 -51.12 33.78 24.65
N LEU A 938 -50.75 33.10 23.57
CA LEU A 938 -51.40 33.14 22.26
C LEU A 938 -52.17 31.83 22.09
N ASP A 939 -53.51 31.89 22.16
CA ASP A 939 -54.42 30.75 22.17
C ASP A 939 -55.39 30.74 20.98
N ASP A 940 -55.06 31.49 19.93
CA ASP A 940 -55.92 31.66 18.76
C ASP A 940 -55.92 30.42 17.83
N HIS A 941 -54.99 29.47 17.99
CA HIS A 941 -54.87 28.27 17.13
C HIS A 941 -55.95 27.22 17.43
N GLY A 942 -56.50 26.63 16.36
CA GLY A 942 -57.55 25.62 16.49
C GLY A 942 -57.02 24.26 16.92
N ASP A 943 -55.72 24.02 16.71
CA ASP A 943 -55.03 22.76 16.94
C ASP A 943 -53.60 23.03 17.46
N TRP A 944 -52.79 21.98 17.60
CA TRP A 944 -51.46 22.04 18.22
C TRP A 944 -50.54 23.07 17.53
N VAL A 945 -49.77 23.83 18.32
CA VAL A 945 -48.79 24.79 17.79
C VAL A 945 -47.44 24.08 17.67
N ARG A 946 -46.90 24.03 16.45
CA ARG A 946 -45.71 23.24 16.10
C ARG A 946 -44.41 24.03 16.17
N ALA A 947 -44.44 25.28 15.73
CA ALA A 947 -43.23 26.10 15.63
C ALA A 947 -43.53 27.57 15.89
N VAL A 948 -42.51 28.29 16.33
CA VAL A 948 -42.56 29.72 16.64
C VAL A 948 -41.28 30.43 16.19
N ALA A 949 -41.40 31.61 15.62
CA ALA A 949 -40.23 32.37 15.15
C ALA A 949 -40.45 33.89 15.28
N TRP A 950 -39.46 34.58 15.87
CA TRP A 950 -39.45 36.04 15.97
C TRP A 950 -39.00 36.68 14.65
N SER A 951 -39.58 37.82 14.31
CA SER A 951 -39.04 38.68 13.25
C SER A 951 -37.65 39.19 13.65
N PRO A 952 -36.74 39.47 12.69
CA PRO A 952 -35.42 40.01 12.99
C PRO A 952 -35.45 41.34 13.76
N GLY A 953 -36.55 42.11 13.62
CA GLY A 953 -36.79 43.35 14.38
C GLY A 953 -37.38 43.15 15.78
N GLY A 954 -37.83 41.95 16.14
CA GLY A 954 -38.48 41.64 17.42
C GLY A 954 -39.87 42.23 17.59
N ASP A 955 -40.43 42.80 16.53
CA ASP A 955 -41.73 43.48 16.49
C ASP A 955 -42.89 42.55 16.12
N ARG A 956 -42.61 41.35 15.61
CA ARG A 956 -43.62 40.38 15.16
C ARG A 956 -43.22 38.96 15.54
N LEU A 957 -44.22 38.13 15.82
CA LEU A 957 -44.06 36.72 16.14
C LEU A 957 -44.88 35.87 15.17
N ALA A 958 -44.23 34.91 14.50
CA ALA A 958 -44.91 33.95 13.64
C ALA A 958 -45.10 32.63 14.39
N THR A 959 -46.28 32.03 14.25
CA THR A 959 -46.65 30.73 14.83
C THR A 959 -47.22 29.82 13.74
N ALA A 960 -46.87 28.53 13.77
CA ALA A 960 -47.34 27.52 12.82
C ALA A 960 -48.04 26.38 13.54
N SER A 961 -49.09 25.82 12.94
CA SER A 961 -49.98 24.86 13.60
C SER A 961 -50.46 23.70 12.72
N ASP A 962 -50.90 22.62 13.38
CA ASP A 962 -51.63 21.50 12.79
C ASP A 962 -52.99 21.94 12.19
N ASP A 963 -53.49 23.14 12.54
CA ASP A 963 -54.68 23.75 11.92
C ASP A 963 -54.48 24.23 10.48
N ARG A 964 -53.30 23.96 9.91
CA ARG A 964 -52.87 24.27 8.53
C ARG A 964 -52.65 25.76 8.26
N THR A 965 -52.53 26.58 9.31
CA THR A 965 -52.29 28.02 9.19
C THR A 965 -50.97 28.44 9.82
N VAL A 966 -50.46 29.56 9.30
CA VAL A 966 -49.39 30.34 9.94
C VAL A 966 -49.99 31.66 10.37
N ARG A 967 -49.67 32.12 11.57
CA ARG A 967 -50.19 33.37 12.10
C ARG A 967 -49.09 34.29 12.57
N ILE A 968 -49.20 35.56 12.18
CA ILE A 968 -48.26 36.62 12.52
C ILE A 968 -48.93 37.58 13.48
N HIS A 969 -48.38 37.69 14.68
CA HIS A 969 -48.84 38.59 15.74
C HIS A 969 -47.90 39.79 15.84
N GLU A 970 -48.46 41.00 15.89
CA GLU A 970 -47.71 42.22 16.22
C GLU A 970 -47.37 42.25 17.71
N TRP A 971 -46.13 42.62 18.03
CA TRP A 971 -45.60 42.58 19.38
C TRP A 971 -44.85 43.88 19.75
N PRO A 972 -45.14 44.47 20.93
CA PRO A 972 -46.19 44.11 21.89
C PRO A 972 -47.56 44.72 21.51
N GLY A 973 -48.64 43.94 21.60
CA GLY A 973 -50.00 44.49 21.66
C GLY A 973 -50.83 44.53 20.36
N GLY A 974 -50.70 43.54 19.46
CA GLY A 974 -51.63 43.35 18.33
C GLY A 974 -52.99 42.74 18.73
N ALA A 975 -54.09 43.20 18.11
CA ALA A 975 -55.45 42.73 18.42
C ALA A 975 -55.90 41.49 17.63
N GLU A 976 -55.53 41.38 16.35
CA GLU A 976 -55.80 40.20 15.52
C GLU A 976 -54.55 39.80 14.73
N PRO A 977 -54.20 38.50 14.68
CA PRO A 977 -53.07 38.04 13.89
C PRO A 977 -53.38 38.03 12.40
N LEU A 978 -52.37 38.31 11.58
CA LEU A 978 -52.44 38.05 10.14
C LEU A 978 -52.40 36.53 9.91
N VAL A 979 -53.48 35.97 9.37
CA VAL A 979 -53.62 34.52 9.12
C VAL A 979 -53.23 34.19 7.68
N LEU A 980 -52.11 33.48 7.52
CA LEU A 980 -51.63 32.95 6.26
C LEU A 980 -52.22 31.55 6.03
N ARG A 981 -52.82 31.36 4.85
CA ARG A 981 -53.49 30.12 4.45
C ARG A 981 -52.92 29.62 3.13
N GLY A 982 -53.09 28.33 2.86
CA GLY A 982 -52.72 27.71 1.60
C GLY A 982 -52.21 26.28 1.74
N HIS A 983 -51.70 25.91 2.92
CA HIS A 983 -51.28 24.54 3.20
C HIS A 983 -52.46 23.56 3.30
N GLU A 984 -52.26 22.35 2.79
CA GLU A 984 -53.29 21.29 2.78
C GLU A 984 -53.16 20.33 3.97
N ASP A 985 -52.03 20.39 4.69
CA ASP A 985 -51.70 19.55 5.83
C ASP A 985 -50.95 20.37 6.92
N THR A 986 -50.60 19.72 8.04
CA THR A 986 -49.88 20.31 9.17
C THR A 986 -48.70 21.17 8.75
N VAL A 987 -48.64 22.41 9.27
CA VAL A 987 -47.47 23.28 9.11
C VAL A 987 -46.48 22.98 10.24
N ARG A 988 -45.27 22.54 9.89
CA ARG A 988 -44.28 22.01 10.84
C ARG A 988 -43.22 23.01 11.26
N ALA A 989 -42.83 23.91 10.36
CA ALA A 989 -41.80 24.90 10.63
C ALA A 989 -42.18 26.24 10.02
N VAL A 990 -41.72 27.32 10.65
CA VAL A 990 -41.88 28.71 10.20
C VAL A 990 -40.58 29.46 10.43
N ALA A 991 -40.18 30.27 9.45
CA ALA A 991 -38.96 31.07 9.54
C ALA A 991 -39.09 32.40 8.79
N TRP A 992 -38.49 33.45 9.34
CA TRP A 992 -38.44 34.77 8.73
C TRP A 992 -37.26 34.88 7.77
N SER A 993 -37.42 35.64 6.70
CA SER A 993 -36.27 36.09 5.91
C SER A 993 -35.40 37.03 6.77
N PRO A 994 -34.08 37.12 6.52
CA PRO A 994 -33.18 37.96 7.32
C PRO A 994 -33.54 39.46 7.31
N ASP A 995 -34.23 39.94 6.27
CA ASP A 995 -34.73 41.31 6.17
C ASP A 995 -36.09 41.54 6.88
N GLY A 996 -36.77 40.47 7.32
CA GLY A 996 -38.08 40.53 7.98
C GLY A 996 -39.27 40.83 7.06
N GLU A 997 -39.05 40.99 5.75
CA GLU A 997 -40.12 41.31 4.79
C GLU A 997 -40.87 40.08 4.28
N ARG A 998 -40.34 38.87 4.49
CA ARG A 998 -40.96 37.60 4.11
C ARG A 998 -41.02 36.62 5.26
N VAL A 999 -42.07 35.79 5.24
CA VAL A 999 -42.23 34.62 6.11
C VAL A 999 -42.34 33.40 5.23
N ALA A 1000 -41.59 32.36 5.55
CA ALA A 1000 -41.67 31.07 4.90
C ALA A 1000 -42.16 30.00 5.87
N ALA A 1001 -42.95 29.05 5.38
CA ALA A 1001 -43.40 27.92 6.17
C ALA A 1001 -43.37 26.61 5.38
N ALA A 1002 -43.07 25.54 6.10
CA ALA A 1002 -42.94 24.18 5.60
C ALA A 1002 -44.05 23.30 6.15
N SER A 1003 -44.60 22.43 5.30
CA SER A 1003 -45.73 21.57 5.65
C SER A 1003 -45.55 20.13 5.21
N HIS A 1004 -46.32 19.26 5.88
CA HIS A 1004 -46.46 17.85 5.52
C HIS A 1004 -47.09 17.63 4.13
N ASP A 1005 -47.68 18.67 3.53
CA ASP A 1005 -48.20 18.65 2.16
C ASP A 1005 -47.11 18.63 1.06
N GLY A 1006 -45.82 18.63 1.45
CA GLY A 1006 -44.68 18.58 0.53
C GLY A 1006 -44.30 19.92 -0.07
N THR A 1007 -44.73 21.03 0.54
CA THR A 1007 -44.46 22.38 0.04
C THR A 1007 -43.79 23.28 1.06
N VAL A 1008 -43.02 24.23 0.52
CA VAL A 1008 -42.57 25.43 1.23
C VAL A 1008 -43.24 26.63 0.58
N ARG A 1009 -44.04 27.35 1.36
CA ARG A 1009 -44.72 28.57 0.90
C ARG A 1009 -44.05 29.80 1.50
N ILE A 1010 -43.93 30.85 0.71
CA ILE A 1010 -43.33 32.13 1.12
C ILE A 1010 -44.35 33.23 0.89
N TRP A 1011 -44.59 34.04 1.91
CA TRP A 1011 -45.48 35.19 1.88
C TRP A 1011 -44.74 36.48 2.22
N GLU A 1012 -45.24 37.59 1.69
CA GLU A 1012 -44.91 38.92 2.18
C GLU A 1012 -45.52 39.12 3.58
N SER A 1013 -44.69 39.52 4.55
CA SER A 1013 -45.03 39.45 5.97
C SER A 1013 -46.06 40.47 6.44
N ARG A 1014 -46.33 41.51 5.64
CA ARG A 1014 -47.30 42.57 5.96
C ARG A 1014 -48.66 42.37 5.30
N THR A 1015 -48.68 41.86 4.08
CA THR A 1015 -49.90 41.73 3.26
C THR A 1015 -50.47 40.32 3.27
N GLY A 1016 -49.64 39.32 3.58
CA GLY A 1016 -49.97 37.90 3.44
C GLY A 1016 -50.06 37.44 1.98
N LEU A 1017 -49.55 38.21 1.02
CA LEU A 1017 -49.49 37.81 -0.37
C LEU A 1017 -48.46 36.68 -0.54
N GLN A 1018 -48.87 35.54 -1.09
CA GLN A 1018 -47.95 34.46 -1.42
C GLN A 1018 -47.07 34.89 -2.60
N VAL A 1019 -45.76 34.96 -2.38
CA VAL A 1019 -44.77 35.40 -3.37
C VAL A 1019 -44.07 34.22 -4.06
N MET A 1020 -43.97 33.07 -3.39
CA MET A 1020 -43.28 31.89 -3.93
C MET A 1020 -43.88 30.59 -3.37
N LEU A 1021 -43.86 29.54 -4.19
CA LEU A 1021 -44.20 28.17 -3.80
C LEU A 1021 -43.09 27.25 -4.29
N LEU A 1022 -42.41 26.58 -3.36
CA LEU A 1022 -41.43 25.54 -3.65
C LEU A 1022 -42.09 24.19 -3.40
N THR A 1023 -42.02 23.29 -4.39
CA THR A 1023 -42.57 21.93 -4.27
C THR A 1023 -41.43 20.96 -4.08
N VAL A 1024 -41.37 20.32 -2.90
CA VAL A 1024 -40.32 19.36 -2.56
C VAL A 1024 -40.80 17.95 -2.93
N PRO A 1025 -40.16 17.27 -3.91
CA PRO A 1025 -40.67 16.01 -4.43
C PRO A 1025 -40.67 14.87 -3.40
N GLN A 1026 -41.81 14.18 -3.26
CA GLN A 1026 -41.96 12.90 -2.56
C GLN A 1026 -41.57 12.87 -1.07
N SER A 1027 -41.85 13.94 -0.31
CA SER A 1027 -41.69 13.91 1.14
C SER A 1027 -42.48 15.02 1.83
N ALA A 1028 -42.91 14.76 3.05
CA ALA A 1028 -43.29 15.82 3.96
C ALA A 1028 -42.10 16.72 4.28
N VAL A 1029 -42.31 18.05 4.30
CA VAL A 1029 -41.27 19.00 4.69
C VAL A 1029 -41.42 19.26 6.20
N ARG A 1030 -40.47 18.74 6.99
CA ARG A 1030 -40.52 18.85 8.47
C ARG A 1030 -39.78 20.06 9.03
N ALA A 1031 -38.76 20.53 8.33
CA ALA A 1031 -37.89 21.62 8.75
C ALA A 1031 -37.40 22.40 7.52
N MET A 1032 -37.06 23.66 7.77
CA MET A 1032 -36.54 24.60 6.79
C MET A 1032 -35.66 25.63 7.47
N ALA A 1033 -34.72 26.22 6.74
CA ALA A 1033 -33.92 27.33 7.24
C ALA A 1033 -33.50 28.29 6.12
N TRP A 1034 -33.61 29.58 6.38
CA TRP A 1034 -33.10 30.64 5.51
C TRP A 1034 -31.58 30.78 5.67
N SER A 1035 -30.88 30.99 4.56
CA SER A 1035 -29.49 31.44 4.62
C SER A 1035 -29.43 32.87 5.18
N PRO A 1036 -28.36 33.26 5.90
CA PRO A 1036 -28.24 34.59 6.49
C PRO A 1036 -28.25 35.74 5.47
N ASP A 1037 -27.91 35.48 4.22
CA ASP A 1037 -27.99 36.45 3.12
C ASP A 1037 -29.39 36.55 2.47
N GLY A 1038 -30.33 35.67 2.85
CA GLY A 1038 -31.68 35.61 2.32
C GLY A 1038 -31.80 35.08 0.89
N GLY A 1039 -30.69 34.66 0.27
CA GLY A 1039 -30.66 34.17 -1.10
C GLY A 1039 -31.14 32.73 -1.25
N HIS A 1040 -31.00 31.93 -0.19
CA HIS A 1040 -31.23 30.49 -0.24
C HIS A 1040 -32.16 30.02 0.87
N ILE A 1041 -32.90 28.95 0.59
CA ILE A 1041 -33.65 28.17 1.59
C ILE A 1041 -33.19 26.72 1.53
N ALA A 1042 -32.83 26.18 2.68
CA ALA A 1042 -32.66 24.75 2.88
C ALA A 1042 -34.00 24.14 3.32
N ALA A 1043 -34.42 23.04 2.70
CA ALA A 1043 -35.65 22.33 3.03
C ALA A 1043 -35.45 20.81 2.95
N LEU A 1044 -36.11 20.08 3.85
CA LEU A 1044 -36.02 18.61 3.89
C LEU A 1044 -36.70 17.92 2.72
N SER A 1045 -36.01 16.95 2.13
CA SER A 1045 -36.49 16.09 1.04
C SER A 1045 -36.24 14.61 1.35
N ARG A 1046 -37.19 13.73 1.03
CA ARG A 1046 -37.14 12.25 1.19
C ARG A 1046 -36.75 11.75 2.59
N ASP A 1047 -37.25 12.41 3.64
CA ASP A 1047 -36.93 12.23 5.06
C ASP A 1047 -35.44 12.33 5.47
N ARG A 1048 -34.45 12.08 4.60
CA ARG A 1048 -33.01 12.02 4.95
C ARG A 1048 -32.13 13.02 4.21
N ASP A 1049 -32.64 13.62 3.15
CA ASP A 1049 -31.89 14.53 2.29
C ASP A 1049 -32.32 15.98 2.55
N VAL A 1050 -31.45 16.93 2.22
CA VAL A 1050 -31.74 18.37 2.30
C VAL A 1050 -31.54 19.00 0.93
N GLN A 1051 -32.55 19.67 0.41
CA GLN A 1051 -32.47 20.43 -0.84
C GLN A 1051 -32.23 21.91 -0.55
N ILE A 1052 -31.31 22.51 -1.28
CA ILE A 1052 -31.01 23.94 -1.24
C ILE A 1052 -31.66 24.60 -2.47
N TRP A 1053 -32.44 25.64 -2.23
CA TRP A 1053 -33.20 26.36 -3.23
C TRP A 1053 -32.72 27.80 -3.33
N ASP A 1054 -32.50 28.29 -4.54
CA ASP A 1054 -32.36 29.72 -4.81
C ASP A 1054 -33.75 30.37 -4.75
N VAL A 1055 -33.90 31.36 -3.87
CA VAL A 1055 -35.20 31.99 -3.60
C VAL A 1055 -35.62 32.95 -4.72
N ALA A 1056 -34.67 33.53 -5.45
CA ALA A 1056 -34.97 34.46 -6.54
C ALA A 1056 -35.46 33.72 -7.78
N GLN A 1057 -34.91 32.53 -8.05
CA GLN A 1057 -35.22 31.73 -9.24
C GLN A 1057 -36.24 30.62 -8.96
N GLY A 1058 -36.38 30.17 -7.71
CA GLY A 1058 -37.20 29.03 -7.34
C GLY A 1058 -36.65 27.69 -7.85
N VAL A 1059 -35.32 27.59 -8.00
CA VAL A 1059 -34.64 26.41 -8.56
C VAL A 1059 -33.74 25.77 -7.51
N GLU A 1060 -33.69 24.44 -7.52
CA GLU A 1060 -32.77 23.64 -6.71
C GLU A 1060 -31.32 23.85 -7.17
N THR A 1061 -30.45 24.25 -6.24
CA THR A 1061 -29.03 24.50 -6.50
C THR A 1061 -28.12 23.38 -5.98
N ALA A 1062 -28.52 22.69 -4.91
CA ALA A 1062 -27.75 21.58 -4.34
C ALA A 1062 -28.65 20.58 -3.59
N LEU A 1063 -28.16 19.33 -3.49
CA LEU A 1063 -28.77 18.25 -2.72
C LEU A 1063 -27.74 17.68 -1.75
N LEU A 1064 -28.04 17.72 -0.45
CA LEU A 1064 -27.22 17.15 0.61
C LEU A 1064 -27.73 15.76 0.95
N THR A 1065 -26.88 14.75 0.77
CA THR A 1065 -27.20 13.34 1.03
C THR A 1065 -26.12 12.71 1.89
N GLY A 1066 -26.51 11.86 2.85
CA GLY A 1066 -25.54 11.09 3.63
C GLY A 1066 -26.01 10.62 5.02
N HIS A 1067 -27.07 11.20 5.56
CA HIS A 1067 -27.68 10.70 6.80
C HIS A 1067 -28.28 9.31 6.60
N GLU A 1068 -28.14 8.46 7.62
CA GLU A 1068 -28.68 7.09 7.58
C GLU A 1068 -30.13 7.02 8.09
N GLY A 1069 -30.50 7.99 8.94
CA GLY A 1069 -31.84 8.18 9.49
C GLY A 1069 -32.49 9.46 9.00
N TRP A 1070 -33.70 9.72 9.49
CA TRP A 1070 -34.44 10.94 9.22
C TRP A 1070 -33.73 12.17 9.77
N VAL A 1071 -33.71 13.25 9.00
CA VAL A 1071 -33.25 14.57 9.44
C VAL A 1071 -34.44 15.32 10.02
N TRP A 1072 -34.30 15.84 11.23
CA TRP A 1072 -35.37 16.51 11.97
C TRP A 1072 -35.26 18.03 11.94
N SER A 1073 -34.05 18.56 11.96
CA SER A 1073 -33.80 19.99 12.00
C SER A 1073 -32.52 20.37 11.25
N MET A 1074 -32.40 21.65 10.91
CA MET A 1074 -31.24 22.23 10.27
C MET A 1074 -31.06 23.70 10.65
N ALA A 1075 -29.81 24.15 10.69
CA ALA A 1075 -29.48 25.55 10.97
C ALA A 1075 -28.25 26.00 10.15
N TRP A 1076 -28.35 27.17 9.54
CA TRP A 1076 -27.22 27.80 8.86
C TRP A 1076 -26.25 28.41 9.87
N SER A 1077 -24.95 28.31 9.57
CA SER A 1077 -23.95 29.07 10.31
C SER A 1077 -24.17 30.58 10.10
N PRO A 1078 -23.83 31.43 11.08
CA PRO A 1078 -24.03 32.88 10.96
C PRO A 1078 -23.33 33.52 9.75
N ASP A 1079 -22.24 32.91 9.26
CA ASP A 1079 -21.50 33.35 8.07
C ASP A 1079 -22.09 32.83 6.74
N GLY A 1080 -23.11 31.97 6.79
CA GLY A 1080 -23.78 31.37 5.63
C GLY A 1080 -22.97 30.32 4.87
N ARG A 1081 -21.77 29.95 5.35
CA ARG A 1081 -20.88 29.01 4.63
C ARG A 1081 -21.14 27.55 4.94
N THR A 1082 -21.77 27.27 6.07
CA THR A 1082 -21.97 25.91 6.59
C THR A 1082 -23.44 25.70 6.95
N LEU A 1083 -23.95 24.51 6.68
CA LEU A 1083 -25.25 24.07 7.19
C LEU A 1083 -25.05 22.95 8.20
N ALA A 1084 -25.70 23.02 9.36
CA ALA A 1084 -25.77 21.93 10.34
C ALA A 1084 -27.10 21.20 10.20
N THR A 1085 -27.10 19.86 10.32
CA THR A 1085 -28.31 19.03 10.25
C THR A 1085 -28.35 18.03 11.40
N ALA A 1086 -29.50 17.91 12.07
CA ALA A 1086 -29.75 16.97 13.17
C ALA A 1086 -30.57 15.77 12.72
N SER A 1087 -30.19 14.56 13.13
CA SER A 1087 -30.81 13.32 12.64
C SER A 1087 -31.06 12.25 13.71
N THR A 1088 -32.03 11.38 13.41
CA THR A 1088 -32.30 10.12 14.12
C THR A 1088 -31.16 9.09 14.01
N ASP A 1089 -30.19 9.29 13.11
CA ASP A 1089 -28.95 8.51 13.12
C ASP A 1089 -28.02 8.85 14.31
N ARG A 1090 -28.52 9.67 15.25
CA ARG A 1090 -27.86 10.13 16.48
C ARG A 1090 -26.69 11.08 16.21
N THR A 1091 -26.61 11.66 15.02
CA THR A 1091 -25.53 12.57 14.63
C THR A 1091 -26.03 13.96 14.26
N VAL A 1092 -25.13 14.94 14.44
CA VAL A 1092 -25.22 16.23 13.75
C VAL A 1092 -24.08 16.33 12.76
N ARG A 1093 -24.40 16.73 11.52
CA ARG A 1093 -23.42 16.85 10.43
C ARG A 1093 -23.34 18.27 9.92
N LEU A 1094 -22.14 18.66 9.52
CA LEU A 1094 -21.86 19.94 8.91
C LEU A 1094 -21.63 19.76 7.41
N TRP A 1095 -22.19 20.65 6.61
CA TRP A 1095 -22.19 20.57 5.16
C TRP A 1095 -21.67 21.86 4.56
N ASP A 1096 -20.99 21.73 3.43
CA ASP A 1096 -20.80 22.81 2.47
C ASP A 1096 -22.03 22.83 1.54
N PRO A 1097 -22.94 23.81 1.71
CA PRO A 1097 -24.19 23.87 0.96
C PRO A 1097 -23.97 24.24 -0.52
N SER A 1098 -22.83 24.85 -0.86
CA SER A 1098 -22.50 25.22 -2.24
C SER A 1098 -21.97 24.03 -3.05
N ALA A 1099 -21.18 23.17 -2.41
CA ALA A 1099 -20.58 21.99 -3.03
C ALA A 1099 -21.41 20.71 -2.85
N GLY A 1100 -22.43 20.73 -1.99
CA GLY A 1100 -23.22 19.55 -1.65
C GLY A 1100 -22.46 18.49 -0.84
N ARG A 1101 -21.40 18.89 -0.12
CA ARG A 1101 -20.43 17.96 0.49
C ARG A 1101 -20.49 17.99 2.01
N GLU A 1102 -20.51 16.82 2.64
CA GLU A 1102 -20.32 16.68 4.09
C GLU A 1102 -18.90 17.10 4.49
N LEU A 1103 -18.79 18.00 5.46
CA LEU A 1103 -17.52 18.46 6.04
C LEU A 1103 -17.08 17.54 7.19
N CYS A 1104 -17.97 17.29 8.15
CA CYS A 1104 -17.70 16.44 9.31
C CYS A 1104 -18.99 16.05 10.07
N VAL A 1105 -18.86 15.08 10.98
CA VAL A 1105 -19.84 14.78 12.03
C VAL A 1105 -19.46 15.60 13.26
N ALA A 1106 -20.20 16.67 13.54
CA ALA A 1106 -19.90 17.61 14.64
C ALA A 1106 -20.36 17.11 16.01
N ALA A 1107 -21.46 16.35 16.07
CA ALA A 1107 -22.00 15.86 17.33
C ALA A 1107 -22.51 14.42 17.21
N VAL A 1108 -22.45 13.70 18.33
CA VAL A 1108 -23.01 12.35 18.46
C VAL A 1108 -23.76 12.26 19.78
N HIS A 1109 -25.01 11.79 19.76
CA HIS A 1109 -25.81 11.56 20.97
C HIS A 1109 -25.97 10.08 21.29
N ALA A 1110 -26.46 9.79 22.50
CA ALA A 1110 -26.83 8.42 22.88
C ALA A 1110 -28.14 7.96 22.22
N ASP A 1111 -28.98 8.92 21.82
CA ASP A 1111 -30.27 8.72 21.17
C ASP A 1111 -30.45 9.73 20.01
N GLU A 1112 -31.62 9.75 19.39
CA GLU A 1112 -31.96 10.63 18.27
C GLU A 1112 -31.72 12.12 18.59
N VAL A 1113 -31.15 12.86 17.64
CA VAL A 1113 -31.02 14.32 17.72
C VAL A 1113 -32.20 14.95 16.99
N TRP A 1114 -32.94 15.81 17.69
CA TRP A 1114 -34.17 16.41 17.18
C TRP A 1114 -33.97 17.85 16.73
N ASP A 1115 -33.04 18.58 17.35
CA ASP A 1115 -32.81 19.99 17.00
C ASP A 1115 -31.35 20.42 17.11
N VAL A 1116 -31.00 21.48 16.37
CA VAL A 1116 -29.66 22.04 16.29
C VAL A 1116 -29.68 23.56 16.12
N ALA A 1117 -28.86 24.28 16.89
CA ALA A 1117 -28.71 25.72 16.79
C ALA A 1117 -27.23 26.14 16.82
N TRP A 1118 -26.87 27.17 16.05
CA TRP A 1118 -25.53 27.74 16.08
C TRP A 1118 -25.40 28.79 17.17
N SER A 1119 -24.20 28.87 17.76
CA SER A 1119 -23.84 30.04 18.56
C SER A 1119 -23.74 31.29 17.66
N PRO A 1120 -23.99 32.50 18.20
CA PRO A 1120 -23.91 33.75 17.43
C PRO A 1120 -22.54 34.00 16.79
N ASP A 1121 -21.47 33.48 17.41
CA ASP A 1121 -20.09 33.58 16.91
C ASP A 1121 -19.75 32.54 15.82
N GLY A 1122 -20.62 31.56 15.56
CA GLY A 1122 -20.41 30.49 14.58
C GLY A 1122 -19.36 29.45 14.97
N THR A 1123 -18.88 29.45 16.22
CA THR A 1123 -17.83 28.53 16.70
C THR A 1123 -18.37 27.29 17.41
N ARG A 1124 -19.63 27.33 17.85
CA ARG A 1124 -20.27 26.29 18.65
C ARG A 1124 -21.65 25.92 18.10
N ILE A 1125 -22.08 24.72 18.44
CA ILE A 1125 -23.39 24.18 18.09
C ILE A 1125 -24.04 23.62 19.33
N ALA A 1126 -25.31 23.95 19.55
CA ALA A 1126 -26.15 23.38 20.58
C ALA A 1126 -27.09 22.37 19.95
N THR A 1127 -27.33 21.27 20.65
CA THR A 1127 -28.17 20.17 20.16
C THR A 1127 -29.18 19.75 21.22
N ALA A 1128 -30.39 19.43 20.78
CA ALA A 1128 -31.44 18.84 21.60
C ALA A 1128 -31.67 17.38 21.17
N SER A 1129 -31.84 16.49 22.14
CA SER A 1129 -31.90 15.05 21.87
C SER A 1129 -32.87 14.31 22.76
N SER A 1130 -33.32 13.16 22.24
CA SER A 1130 -34.20 12.21 22.93
C SER A 1130 -33.55 11.60 24.18
N ASP A 1131 -32.22 11.67 24.29
CA ASP A 1131 -31.45 11.29 25.50
C ASP A 1131 -31.65 12.21 26.72
N ARG A 1132 -32.58 13.16 26.64
CA ARG A 1132 -32.97 14.11 27.69
C ARG A 1132 -31.90 15.17 28.00
N THR A 1133 -30.97 15.40 27.07
CA THR A 1133 -29.89 16.37 27.24
C THR A 1133 -29.90 17.46 26.19
N VAL A 1134 -29.46 18.65 26.60
CA VAL A 1134 -28.96 19.67 25.69
C VAL A 1134 -27.43 19.62 25.75
N ARG A 1135 -26.76 19.62 24.61
CA ARG A 1135 -25.29 19.58 24.56
C ARG A 1135 -24.75 20.69 23.70
N VAL A 1136 -23.60 21.22 24.11
CA VAL A 1136 -22.84 22.21 23.36
C VAL A 1136 -21.57 21.57 22.85
N TRP A 1137 -21.33 21.74 21.56
CA TRP A 1137 -20.24 21.16 20.81
C TRP A 1137 -19.44 22.27 20.15
N GLU A 1138 -18.16 22.02 19.94
CA GLU A 1138 -17.32 22.88 19.11
C GLU A 1138 -17.55 22.56 17.63
N ALA A 1139 -17.74 23.58 16.80
CA ALA A 1139 -17.92 23.42 15.36
C ALA A 1139 -16.56 23.34 14.64
N VAL A 1140 -15.89 22.18 14.73
CA VAL A 1140 -14.60 21.97 14.05
C VAL A 1140 -14.83 21.58 12.59
N THR A 1141 -14.61 22.52 11.68
CA THR A 1141 -14.73 22.30 10.22
C THR A 1141 -13.37 22.13 9.52
N ASP A 1142 -12.26 22.46 10.18
CA ASP A 1142 -10.91 22.32 9.62
C ASP A 1142 -10.36 20.90 9.80
N GLY A 1143 -10.00 20.27 8.68
CA GLY A 1143 -9.48 18.92 8.63
C GLY A 1143 -8.11 18.74 9.29
N GLU A 1144 -7.24 19.77 9.30
CA GLU A 1144 -5.92 19.65 9.95
C GLU A 1144 -6.03 19.72 11.48
N ALA A 1145 -6.84 20.65 11.99
CA ALA A 1145 -7.10 20.79 13.42
C ALA A 1145 -7.74 19.53 14.01
N LEU A 1146 -8.68 18.91 13.29
CA LEU A 1146 -9.30 17.64 13.70
C LEU A 1146 -8.26 16.51 13.80
N VAL A 1147 -7.37 16.38 12.81
CA VAL A 1147 -6.33 15.34 12.82
C VAL A 1147 -5.35 15.56 13.97
N ALA A 1148 -4.93 16.82 14.23
CA ALA A 1148 -4.04 17.14 15.35
C ALA A 1148 -4.67 16.78 16.72
N ARG A 1149 -5.97 17.03 16.89
CA ARG A 1149 -6.72 16.65 18.10
C ARG A 1149 -6.93 15.15 18.23
N ALA A 1150 -7.21 14.47 17.12
CA ALA A 1150 -7.31 13.01 17.11
C ALA A 1150 -5.97 12.38 17.51
N ARG A 1151 -4.84 12.88 16.98
CA ARG A 1151 -3.49 12.43 17.37
C ARG A 1151 -3.24 12.58 18.86
N SER A 1152 -3.68 13.67 19.49
CA SER A 1152 -3.47 13.89 20.93
C SER A 1152 -4.28 12.95 21.82
N ARG A 1153 -5.26 12.23 21.25
CA ARG A 1153 -6.12 11.25 21.94
C ARG A 1153 -5.79 9.79 21.58
N VAL A 1154 -4.82 9.54 20.70
CA VAL A 1154 -4.38 8.18 20.30
C VAL A 1154 -3.02 7.87 20.91
N PHE A 1155 -2.99 6.94 21.89
CA PHE A 1155 -1.80 6.66 22.72
C PHE A 1155 -1.08 5.34 22.39
N ARG A 1156 -1.39 4.74 21.24
CA ARG A 1156 -0.69 3.57 20.70
C ARG A 1156 -0.72 3.59 19.18
N ARG A 1157 0.14 2.77 18.56
CA ARG A 1157 0.08 2.49 17.11
C ARG A 1157 -0.57 1.13 16.87
N LEU A 1158 -0.97 0.88 15.62
CA LEU A 1158 -1.38 -0.45 15.18
C LEU A 1158 -0.20 -1.42 15.29
N THR A 1159 -0.46 -2.57 15.91
CA THR A 1159 0.45 -3.71 15.98
C THR A 1159 0.71 -4.31 14.60
N GLN A 1160 1.75 -5.12 14.45
CA GLN A 1160 2.06 -5.78 13.18
C GLN A 1160 0.93 -6.73 12.73
N ASP A 1161 0.29 -7.42 13.67
CA ASP A 1161 -0.83 -8.32 13.39
C ASP A 1161 -2.10 -7.54 12.97
N GLU A 1162 -2.40 -6.42 13.64
CA GLU A 1162 -3.48 -5.52 13.23
C GLU A 1162 -3.23 -4.97 11.82
N ARG A 1163 -2.00 -4.53 11.52
CA ARG A 1163 -1.62 -4.03 10.18
C ARG A 1163 -1.78 -5.10 9.11
N HIS A 1164 -1.33 -6.32 9.39
CA HIS A 1164 -1.46 -7.45 8.47
C HIS A 1164 -2.93 -7.79 8.22
N THR A 1165 -3.76 -7.80 9.28
CA THR A 1165 -5.20 -8.05 9.18
C THR A 1165 -5.91 -6.97 8.38
N LEU A 1166 -5.51 -5.71 8.56
CA LEU A 1166 -6.05 -4.56 7.84
C LEU A 1166 -5.40 -4.34 6.47
N MET A 1167 -4.47 -5.21 6.04
CA MET A 1167 -3.74 -5.08 4.77
C MET A 1167 -3.02 -3.73 4.58
N ILE A 1168 -2.66 -3.06 5.69
CA ILE A 1168 -1.92 -1.80 5.65
C ILE A 1168 -0.44 -2.11 5.32
N PRO A 1169 0.16 -1.45 4.32
CA PRO A 1169 1.58 -1.63 4.02
C PRO A 1169 2.48 -1.36 5.23
N ALA A 1170 3.67 -1.97 5.26
CA ALA A 1170 4.65 -1.67 6.29
C ALA A 1170 4.97 -0.17 6.31
N PRO A 1171 5.11 0.46 7.49
CA PRO A 1171 5.40 1.88 7.56
C PRO A 1171 6.72 2.17 6.86
N ARG A 1172 6.78 3.27 6.09
CA ARG A 1172 8.03 3.79 5.54
C ARG A 1172 9.03 3.93 6.68
N THR A 1173 10.18 3.28 6.57
CA THR A 1173 11.27 3.48 7.54
C THR A 1173 11.63 4.96 7.53
N ALA A 1174 11.27 5.67 8.60
CA ALA A 1174 11.72 7.03 8.80
C ALA A 1174 13.26 7.03 8.84
N PRO A 1175 13.94 8.07 8.32
CA PRO A 1175 15.37 8.21 8.51
C PRO A 1175 15.68 8.16 10.01
N GLU A 1176 16.76 7.44 10.37
CA GLU A 1176 17.22 7.27 11.75
C GLU A 1176 17.44 8.64 12.41
N GLY A 1177 16.42 9.15 13.11
CA GLY A 1177 16.46 10.48 13.71
C GLY A 1177 15.39 10.75 14.76
N ASP A 1178 14.25 10.04 14.74
CA ASP A 1178 13.15 10.32 15.66
C ASP A 1178 12.82 9.09 16.53
N ARG A 1179 13.69 8.85 17.52
CA ARG A 1179 13.55 7.79 18.55
C ARG A 1179 13.22 8.38 19.93
N SER A 1180 12.53 9.52 20.01
CA SER A 1180 12.18 10.14 21.30
C SER A 1180 10.68 10.36 21.50
N LEU A 1181 9.87 9.35 21.19
CA LEU A 1181 8.49 9.22 21.71
C LEU A 1181 8.18 7.73 21.93
N THR A 1182 8.71 7.17 23.02
CA THR A 1182 8.34 5.85 23.57
C THR A 1182 7.90 6.00 25.01
#